data_AF-F9FV20-F1
#
_entry.id   AF-F9FV20-F1
#
_cell.length_a   1.000
_cell.length_b   1.000
_cell.length_c   1.000
_cell.angle_alpha   90.00
_cell.angle_beta   90.00
_cell.angle_gamma   90.00
#
_symmetry.space_group_name_H-M   'P 1'
#
loop_
_entity.id
_entity.type
_entity.pdbx_description
1 polymer ?
#
loop_
_entity_poly.entity_id
_entity_poly.type
_entity_poly.pdbx_seq_one_letter_code
_entity_poly.pdbx_strand_id
1 'polypeptide(L)'
;MSSQSASRREPISASEIFPSVDSQALNIPQGAPTLTYQSLTSSTSFRLLQILSNGGQDILRCRMFDADLAAQETPRYIALSYTWHEETLPKTFRPVLINDKYLNVSLNLWNFLQNYRETAGERIIWIDQICINQEDKDECVQQIGQMCEIYQRASMDLFWIGEPDEDTEAVLDLLSSLDRLETHLLESGGSHPGISALLNPIFMRSVGLPEHDAPIWASLMKFISRSAFHRAWIIQEVAVSRKPAIFCGLLMLPFDVVGRAATFLVESSWIKLFHQIYKVSGAAGFITGMMNCRVRHQEGEHQSLDLLLASTRRFKATKPVDKIFALINLAESGRKKALPPALRPDYRKSVVEVFRDVTLHLIRQGSLDILSGVEDAKFRQIHQLPSWVPDYSVHQVASILCMPPRPGSLSLYAAAAGRDVSVQHSPSDPDTLKLSAYKIDKISKICPIAEKSIYDTLEKWASMVDFSAVYPIVNGKSGSMIDAFWRTLIGNIGLGTSHYPVSEDWVYKFAAFALQAREELQLHFSSSADTQSAAVESPSLTPGIDLVVRLLQDLHHGKEGLDQDGGLYESTMHHVSWHRRMFLTNGGYLGLAHPSTQPGDEVILLSGGRVPFVVKRGSVDRPEGYSIVGEAYVHGIMDGELLSPRAYIRLWYCLPYRQTTDLDCLKQHLTAALSELSKRFPDLNGRIFLLSNPPGHLAISTNDIKDIPFKFFDQRVSFSWTYSQLKSQGFPAKAFVNDSFDLPYRLEEGGEGIPVFEVHVRLIDGGLLLGIYGHHSLLDAGRMDIIIRCFAELTKDPKKTLDITIPARLSGDSLAATHVPPVPDLNELLSCCPEYRLLSSPLGPTQFRAQVAGESPGNIGRIFVIQEQTVRDLKDKLTCTRLNDSKHQPSTFTCLAAITWAHVTNARIASLSSETSLAEDARLMISVDWRRRISTDSISPSSGNAIALPITSIDKSTILAACNEDEETGYPALVAIANSIDEAILSVDDDFVAARTALFRKVPDPRFIGLDFDLGGPLDFYLNTWRHFGTRTHWDLPGLDKQDLARGVAPDAVRRAQVGFGTGAGLVLPETDTTKFEVLITLDVEAMEDLCNSTSWQRWVAKPGL
;
A
#
# COMPACT_ATOMS: atom_id res chain seq x y z
N MET A 1 -39.23 -47.60 5.85
CA MET A 1 -40.54 -48.16 6.21
C MET A 1 -41.51 -47.00 6.45
N SER A 2 -42.71 -47.10 5.85
CA SER A 2 -43.86 -46.18 5.83
C SER A 2 -43.61 -44.69 5.49
N SER A 3 -43.71 -44.39 4.20
CA SER A 3 -44.01 -43.06 3.66
C SER A 3 -45.44 -42.64 4.06
N GLN A 4 -45.58 -41.73 5.01
CA GLN A 4 -46.80 -40.91 5.13
C GLN A 4 -46.59 -39.66 4.27
N SER A 5 -47.33 -39.57 3.16
CA SER A 5 -47.44 -38.35 2.38
C SER A 5 -48.09 -37.28 3.26
N ALA A 6 -47.30 -36.31 3.72
CA ALA A 6 -47.86 -35.07 4.24
C ALA A 6 -48.67 -34.43 3.11
N SER A 7 -49.98 -34.26 3.32
CA SER A 7 -50.84 -33.53 2.41
C SER A 7 -50.27 -32.13 2.20
N ARG A 8 -49.94 -31.76 0.96
CA ARG A 8 -49.70 -30.36 0.57
C ARG A 8 -50.90 -29.54 1.05
N ARG A 9 -50.72 -28.68 2.06
CA ARG A 9 -51.69 -27.63 2.36
C ARG A 9 -51.72 -26.72 1.13
N GLU A 10 -52.90 -26.47 0.60
CA GLU A 10 -53.08 -25.45 -0.44
C GLU A 10 -52.59 -24.10 0.12
N PRO A 11 -51.79 -23.34 -0.64
CA PRO A 11 -51.33 -22.02 -0.22
C PRO A 11 -52.55 -21.12 -0.10
N ILE A 12 -52.86 -20.70 1.13
CA ILE A 12 -53.92 -19.73 1.39
C ILE A 12 -53.44 -18.40 0.80
N SER A 13 -54.16 -17.88 -0.20
CA SER A 13 -53.84 -16.57 -0.77
C SER A 13 -53.95 -15.50 0.31
N ALA A 14 -53.06 -14.50 0.34
CA ALA A 14 -53.19 -13.36 1.25
C ALA A 14 -54.56 -12.65 1.10
N SER A 15 -55.18 -12.72 -0.08
CA SER A 15 -56.55 -12.21 -0.31
C SER A 15 -57.65 -13.04 0.35
N GLU A 16 -57.38 -14.28 0.76
CA GLU A 16 -58.30 -15.17 1.49
C GLU A 16 -58.10 -15.10 3.01
N ILE A 17 -56.95 -14.62 3.49
CA ILE A 17 -56.63 -14.47 4.92
C ILE A 17 -57.17 -13.15 5.49
N PHE A 18 -57.18 -12.07 4.70
CA PHE A 18 -57.61 -10.75 5.16
C PHE A 18 -59.00 -10.41 4.60
N PRO A 19 -60.02 -10.16 5.45
CA PRO A 19 -61.29 -9.62 4.98
C PRO A 19 -61.03 -8.30 4.26
N SER A 20 -61.64 -8.12 3.10
CA SER A 20 -61.54 -6.88 2.33
C SER A 20 -61.91 -5.70 3.22
N VAL A 21 -60.93 -4.91 3.65
CA VAL A 21 -61.18 -3.67 4.38
C VAL A 21 -62.06 -2.79 3.50
N ASP A 22 -63.18 -2.32 4.04
CA ASP A 22 -64.09 -1.45 3.28
C ASP A 22 -63.32 -0.23 2.77
N SER A 23 -63.30 -0.05 1.45
CA SER A 23 -62.66 1.09 0.79
C SER A 23 -63.15 2.45 1.32
N GLN A 24 -64.38 2.53 1.86
CA GLN A 24 -64.90 3.73 2.50
C GLN A 24 -64.29 4.00 3.88
N ALA A 25 -63.91 2.96 4.64
CA ALA A 25 -63.26 3.09 5.95
C ALA A 25 -61.81 3.61 5.86
N LEU A 26 -61.21 3.58 4.66
CA LEU A 26 -59.87 4.07 4.39
C LEU A 26 -59.82 5.58 4.05
N ASN A 27 -60.97 6.27 4.00
CA ASN A 27 -61.03 7.71 3.78
C ASN A 27 -61.01 8.46 5.11
N ILE A 28 -60.07 9.41 5.27
CA ILE A 28 -60.04 10.31 6.43
C ILE A 28 -61.27 11.23 6.35
N PRO A 29 -62.13 11.30 7.39
CA PRO A 29 -63.27 12.21 7.40
C PRO A 29 -62.83 13.67 7.23
N GLN A 30 -63.58 14.44 6.44
CA GLN A 30 -63.26 15.84 6.18
C GLN A 30 -63.33 16.64 7.49
N GLY A 31 -62.22 17.30 7.88
CA GLY A 31 -62.11 18.03 9.16
C GLY A 31 -61.68 17.18 10.37
N ALA A 32 -61.33 15.90 10.17
CA ALA A 32 -60.80 15.07 11.24
C ALA A 32 -59.43 15.58 11.76
N PRO A 33 -59.14 15.45 13.06
CA PRO A 33 -57.90 15.95 13.64
C PRO A 33 -56.70 15.13 13.16
N THR A 34 -55.70 15.82 12.61
CA THR A 34 -54.41 15.23 12.20
C THR A 34 -53.45 15.15 13.38
N LEU A 35 -52.58 14.14 13.41
CA LEU A 35 -51.56 13.99 14.45
C LEU A 35 -50.63 15.21 14.46
N THR A 36 -50.36 15.72 15.65
CA THR A 36 -49.41 16.82 15.90
C THR A 36 -48.37 16.33 16.89
N TYR A 37 -47.10 16.37 16.52
CA TYR A 37 -46.00 15.95 17.38
C TYR A 37 -45.74 16.98 18.49
N GLN A 38 -45.48 16.50 19.70
CA GLN A 38 -44.97 17.32 20.80
C GLN A 38 -43.44 17.24 20.82
N SER A 39 -42.75 18.33 21.18
CA SER A 39 -41.29 18.31 21.31
C SER A 39 -40.83 17.27 22.32
N LEU A 40 -39.79 16.51 21.95
CA LEU A 40 -39.15 15.55 22.85
C LEU A 40 -38.55 16.25 24.07
N THR A 41 -38.62 15.61 25.23
CA THR A 41 -38.25 16.22 26.52
C THR A 41 -36.74 16.27 26.76
N SER A 42 -35.95 15.43 26.10
CA SER A 42 -34.50 15.36 26.21
C SER A 42 -33.82 14.99 24.89
N SER A 43 -32.48 15.12 24.86
CA SER A 43 -31.65 14.70 23.71
C SER A 43 -31.51 13.19 23.57
N THR A 44 -32.02 12.39 24.52
CA THR A 44 -32.03 10.92 24.53
C THR A 44 -33.44 10.34 24.52
N SER A 45 -34.45 11.21 24.56
CA SER A 45 -35.85 10.82 24.41
C SER A 45 -36.16 10.41 22.96
N PHE A 46 -37.12 9.49 22.82
CA PHE A 46 -37.65 8.98 21.56
C PHE A 46 -39.10 8.51 21.78
N ARG A 47 -39.88 8.29 20.70
CA ARG A 47 -41.29 7.88 20.83
C ARG A 47 -41.48 6.40 20.55
N LEU A 48 -42.40 5.77 21.27
CA LEU A 48 -42.82 4.40 21.05
C LEU A 48 -44.31 4.35 20.66
N LEU A 49 -44.67 3.36 19.87
CA LEU A 49 -46.02 3.12 19.40
C LEU A 49 -46.56 1.82 19.98
N GLN A 50 -47.66 1.89 20.73
CA GLN A 50 -48.41 0.72 21.17
C GLN A 50 -49.55 0.45 20.19
N ILE A 51 -49.56 -0.72 19.56
CA ILE A 51 -50.67 -1.16 18.70
C ILE A 51 -51.77 -1.72 19.60
N LEU A 52 -53.01 -1.23 19.45
CA LEU A 52 -54.14 -1.61 20.31
C LEU A 52 -54.93 -2.76 19.69
N SER A 53 -55.32 -3.73 20.51
CA SER A 53 -56.12 -4.89 20.06
C SER A 53 -57.62 -4.56 19.93
N ASN A 54 -58.05 -3.42 20.49
CA ASN A 54 -59.46 -3.06 20.66
C ASN A 54 -60.12 -2.39 19.44
N GLY A 55 -59.41 -2.33 18.29
CA GLY A 55 -59.93 -1.75 17.06
C GLY A 55 -60.61 -2.80 16.20
N GLY A 56 -61.90 -2.62 15.88
CA GLY A 56 -62.60 -3.43 14.88
C GLY A 56 -61.87 -3.48 13.53
N GLN A 57 -62.33 -4.34 12.61
CA GLN A 57 -61.63 -4.66 11.34
C GLN A 57 -61.35 -3.47 10.40
N ASP A 58 -61.87 -2.27 10.70
CA ASP A 58 -61.92 -1.12 9.78
C ASP A 58 -60.65 -0.22 9.79
N ILE A 59 -60.15 0.20 10.97
CA ILE A 59 -59.01 1.15 11.10
C ILE A 59 -58.04 0.71 12.22
N LEU A 60 -56.74 0.69 11.89
CA LEU A 60 -55.62 0.47 12.82
C LEU A 60 -55.56 1.60 13.86
N ARG A 61 -55.63 1.24 15.15
CA ARG A 61 -55.57 2.16 16.29
C ARG A 61 -54.30 1.93 17.10
N CYS A 62 -53.62 3.03 17.42
CA CYS A 62 -52.37 3.01 18.16
C CYS A 62 -52.35 4.11 19.23
N ARG A 63 -51.54 3.88 20.27
CA ARG A 63 -51.20 4.88 21.28
C ARG A 63 -49.72 5.22 21.17
N MET A 64 -49.39 6.50 21.11
CA MET A 64 -48.00 6.98 21.09
C MET A 64 -47.63 7.59 22.44
N PHE A 65 -46.43 7.29 22.92
CA PHE A 65 -45.88 7.83 24.18
C PHE A 65 -44.35 7.93 24.09
N ASP A 66 -43.77 8.78 24.93
CA ASP A 66 -42.33 9.03 24.98
C ASP A 66 -41.62 8.01 25.89
N ALA A 67 -40.40 7.65 25.51
CA ALA A 67 -39.45 6.88 26.28
C ALA A 67 -38.08 7.56 26.22
N ASP A 68 -37.14 7.17 27.08
CA ASP A 68 -35.81 7.79 27.13
C ASP A 68 -34.70 6.73 27.22
N LEU A 69 -33.74 6.76 26.30
CA LEU A 69 -32.59 5.85 26.29
C LEU A 69 -31.69 6.03 27.52
N ALA A 70 -31.72 7.16 28.20
CA ALA A 70 -30.99 7.39 29.45
C ALA A 70 -31.73 6.84 30.68
N ALA A 71 -33.00 6.44 30.55
CA ALA A 71 -33.77 5.89 31.67
C ALA A 71 -33.20 4.54 32.12
N GLN A 72 -33.24 4.30 33.44
CA GLN A 72 -32.77 3.06 34.05
C GLN A 72 -33.58 1.85 33.58
N GLU A 73 -34.86 2.04 33.30
CA GLU A 73 -35.75 1.03 32.70
C GLU A 73 -36.45 1.63 31.47
N THR A 74 -35.91 1.37 30.29
CA THR A 74 -36.62 1.61 29.03
C THR A 74 -37.71 0.54 28.83
N PRO A 75 -38.94 0.90 28.39
CA PRO A 75 -39.99 -0.06 28.07
C PRO A 75 -39.47 -1.14 27.11
N ARG A 76 -39.98 -2.37 27.22
CA ARG A 76 -39.62 -3.43 26.28
C ARG A 76 -40.35 -3.21 24.96
N TYR A 77 -39.61 -2.94 23.89
CA TYR A 77 -40.16 -2.72 22.54
C TYR A 77 -39.48 -3.59 21.48
N ILE A 78 -40.05 -3.56 20.28
CA ILE A 78 -39.51 -4.13 19.04
C ILE A 78 -39.18 -2.96 18.11
N ALA A 79 -38.11 -3.02 17.33
CA ALA A 79 -37.88 -2.04 16.27
C ALA A 79 -38.16 -2.64 14.90
N LEU A 80 -38.75 -1.85 14.01
CA LEU A 80 -39.06 -2.25 12.64
C LEU A 80 -38.06 -1.66 11.65
N SER A 81 -37.51 -2.50 10.79
CA SER A 81 -36.80 -2.13 9.57
C SER A 81 -37.62 -2.54 8.35
N TYR A 82 -37.87 -1.60 7.44
CA TYR A 82 -38.67 -1.86 6.23
C TYR A 82 -38.47 -0.79 5.16
N THR A 83 -38.68 -1.14 3.89
CA THR A 83 -38.68 -0.15 2.80
C THR A 83 -39.94 0.71 2.85
N TRP A 84 -39.81 2.03 3.00
CA TRP A 84 -40.99 2.91 3.05
C TRP A 84 -41.89 2.80 1.81
N HIS A 85 -41.30 2.75 0.62
CA HIS A 85 -42.01 2.54 -0.63
C HIS A 85 -41.39 1.39 -1.40
N GLU A 86 -42.13 0.28 -1.48
CA GLU A 86 -41.77 -0.85 -2.32
C GLU A 86 -42.09 -0.53 -3.79
N GLU A 87 -41.16 -0.81 -4.70
CA GLU A 87 -41.34 -0.47 -6.13
C GLU A 87 -42.51 -1.21 -6.77
N THR A 88 -42.84 -2.40 -6.25
CA THR A 88 -43.95 -3.22 -6.73
C THR A 88 -45.31 -2.77 -6.19
N LEU A 89 -45.35 -1.85 -5.23
CA LEU A 89 -46.57 -1.32 -4.65
C LEU A 89 -46.86 0.10 -5.15
N PRO A 90 -48.14 0.47 -5.29
CA PRO A 90 -48.49 1.85 -5.61
C PRO A 90 -48.01 2.78 -4.47
N LYS A 91 -47.52 3.97 -4.84
CA LYS A 91 -47.13 5.04 -3.90
C LYS A 91 -48.36 5.71 -3.28
N THR A 92 -49.17 4.91 -2.59
CA THR A 92 -50.37 5.32 -1.88
C THR A 92 -50.13 5.32 -0.38
N PHE A 93 -50.84 6.19 0.32
CA PHE A 93 -50.85 6.25 1.77
C PHE A 93 -52.18 5.74 2.31
N ARG A 94 -52.16 5.27 3.55
CA ARG A 94 -53.32 4.76 4.27
C ARG A 94 -53.37 5.36 5.68
N PRO A 95 -54.56 5.67 6.21
CA PRO A 95 -54.68 6.27 7.53
C PRO A 95 -54.45 5.24 8.64
N VAL A 96 -53.80 5.70 9.71
CA VAL A 96 -53.71 5.05 11.03
C VAL A 96 -54.16 6.07 12.07
N LEU A 97 -54.88 5.62 13.09
CA LEU A 97 -55.37 6.48 14.17
C LEU A 97 -54.43 6.38 15.38
N ILE A 98 -53.75 7.48 15.71
CA ILE A 98 -52.75 7.57 16.78
C ILE A 98 -53.22 8.59 17.81
N ASN A 99 -53.46 8.16 19.06
CA ASN A 99 -54.03 9.02 20.11
C ASN A 99 -55.28 9.79 19.62
N ASP A 100 -56.20 9.07 18.95
CA ASP A 100 -57.43 9.59 18.33
C ASP A 100 -57.23 10.65 17.22
N LYS A 101 -56.03 10.73 16.65
CA LYS A 101 -55.69 11.62 15.53
C LYS A 101 -55.17 10.85 14.32
N TYR A 102 -55.47 11.30 13.12
CA TYR A 102 -55.10 10.61 11.89
C TYR A 102 -53.66 10.92 11.47
N LEU A 103 -52.91 9.89 11.07
CA LEU A 103 -51.63 9.97 10.38
C LEU A 103 -51.67 9.08 9.13
N ASN A 104 -51.16 9.58 8.01
CA ASN A 104 -51.03 8.80 6.79
C ASN A 104 -49.67 8.09 6.75
N VAL A 105 -49.69 6.78 6.61
CA VAL A 105 -48.48 5.93 6.49
C VAL A 105 -48.42 5.30 5.11
N SER A 106 -47.23 4.86 4.69
CA SER A 106 -47.09 4.21 3.38
C SER A 106 -47.86 2.89 3.34
N LEU A 107 -48.31 2.49 2.14
CA LEU A 107 -49.00 1.20 1.96
C LEU A 107 -48.17 0.02 2.46
N ASN A 108 -46.85 0.03 2.26
CA ASN A 108 -45.99 -1.06 2.73
C ASN A 108 -45.98 -1.15 4.27
N LEU A 109 -45.91 0.00 4.97
CA LEU A 109 -46.00 0.02 6.43
C LEU A 109 -47.39 -0.44 6.90
N TRP A 110 -48.45 0.01 6.22
CA TRP A 110 -49.81 -0.36 6.57
C TRP A 110 -50.06 -1.87 6.45
N ASN A 111 -49.54 -2.51 5.38
CA ASN A 111 -49.61 -3.96 5.21
C ASN A 111 -48.90 -4.69 6.36
N PHE A 112 -47.68 -4.27 6.71
CA PHE A 112 -46.98 -4.81 7.87
C PHE A 112 -47.80 -4.66 9.16
N LEU A 113 -48.34 -3.46 9.45
CA LEU A 113 -49.10 -3.19 10.67
C LEU A 113 -50.36 -4.06 10.78
N GLN A 114 -51.04 -4.32 9.66
CA GLN A 114 -52.20 -5.22 9.64
C GLN A 114 -51.79 -6.66 9.96
N ASN A 115 -50.78 -7.20 9.26
CA ASN A 115 -50.26 -8.56 9.50
C ASN A 115 -49.77 -8.76 10.93
N TYR A 116 -49.09 -7.74 11.45
CA TYR A 116 -48.48 -7.77 12.77
C TYR A 116 -49.53 -7.70 13.89
N ARG A 117 -50.61 -6.92 13.69
CA ARG A 117 -51.73 -6.86 14.65
C ARG A 117 -52.37 -8.22 14.86
N GLU A 118 -52.63 -8.96 13.77
CA GLU A 118 -53.33 -10.26 13.82
C GLU A 118 -52.49 -11.36 14.49
N THR A 119 -51.16 -11.23 14.52
CA THR A 119 -50.25 -12.28 15.01
C THR A 119 -49.68 -12.04 16.39
N ALA A 120 -49.48 -10.78 16.81
CA ALA A 120 -48.69 -10.46 18.01
C ALA A 120 -49.49 -9.87 19.19
N GLY A 121 -50.76 -9.50 19.01
CA GLY A 121 -51.57 -8.82 20.03
C GLY A 121 -51.06 -7.40 20.36
N GLU A 122 -51.41 -6.87 21.53
CA GLU A 122 -50.90 -5.55 21.95
C GLU A 122 -49.38 -5.60 22.18
N ARG A 123 -48.63 -4.82 21.39
CA ARG A 123 -47.18 -4.73 21.43
C ARG A 123 -46.71 -3.29 21.27
N ILE A 124 -45.56 -3.01 21.87
CA ILE A 124 -44.87 -1.75 21.76
C ILE A 124 -43.81 -1.90 20.67
N ILE A 125 -43.87 -1.04 19.65
CA ILE A 125 -43.01 -1.04 18.49
C ILE A 125 -42.46 0.36 18.24
N TRP A 126 -41.22 0.43 17.77
CA TRP A 126 -40.61 1.63 17.23
C TRP A 126 -40.60 1.55 15.71
N ILE A 127 -41.12 2.59 15.06
CA ILE A 127 -41.24 2.68 13.60
C ILE A 127 -40.79 4.09 13.20
N ASP A 128 -39.70 4.20 12.45
CA ASP A 128 -39.10 5.48 12.04
C ASP A 128 -40.09 6.48 11.43
N GLN A 129 -40.95 6.05 10.49
CA GLN A 129 -41.93 6.89 9.82
C GLN A 129 -42.99 7.47 10.76
N ILE A 130 -43.26 6.83 11.90
CA ILE A 130 -44.30 7.26 12.86
C ILE A 130 -43.68 7.91 14.10
N CYS A 131 -42.65 7.31 14.67
CA CYS A 131 -42.05 7.70 15.94
C CYS A 131 -41.18 8.97 15.85
N ILE A 132 -40.68 9.28 14.65
CA ILE A 132 -39.91 10.49 14.35
C ILE A 132 -40.81 11.50 13.65
N ASN A 133 -40.80 12.74 14.11
CA ASN A 133 -41.43 13.85 13.42
C ASN A 133 -40.66 14.18 12.13
N GLN A 134 -41.11 13.64 11.00
CA GLN A 134 -40.45 13.77 9.70
C GLN A 134 -40.42 15.20 9.15
N GLU A 135 -41.21 16.12 9.72
CA GLU A 135 -41.24 17.53 9.34
C GLU A 135 -40.24 18.39 10.13
N ASP A 136 -39.73 17.89 11.26
CA ASP A 136 -38.72 18.56 12.08
C ASP A 136 -37.32 18.01 11.78
N LYS A 137 -36.53 18.79 11.02
CA LYS A 137 -35.18 18.37 10.61
C LYS A 137 -34.22 18.22 11.78
N ASP A 138 -34.37 19.01 12.83
CA ASP A 138 -33.50 18.93 14.01
C ASP A 138 -33.83 17.66 14.80
N GLU A 139 -35.12 17.33 14.93
CA GLU A 139 -35.55 16.05 15.51
C GLU A 139 -35.06 14.86 14.66
N CYS A 140 -35.19 14.90 13.33
CA CYS A 140 -34.68 13.84 12.46
C CYS A 140 -33.18 13.59 12.68
N VAL A 141 -32.36 14.65 12.72
CA VAL A 141 -30.92 14.52 12.96
C VAL A 141 -30.63 13.96 14.35
N GLN A 142 -31.36 14.41 15.38
CA GLN A 142 -31.26 13.88 16.73
C GLN A 142 -31.57 12.37 16.74
N GLN A 143 -32.70 11.96 16.16
CA GLN A 143 -33.14 10.55 16.15
C GLN A 143 -32.21 9.66 15.32
N ILE A 144 -31.70 10.15 14.18
CA ILE A 144 -30.67 9.46 13.40
C ILE A 144 -29.44 9.17 14.28
N GLY A 145 -28.99 10.16 15.07
CA GLY A 145 -27.89 9.99 16.03
C GLY A 145 -28.13 8.93 17.11
N GLN A 146 -29.38 8.53 17.34
CA GLN A 146 -29.79 7.53 18.34
C GLN A 146 -30.10 6.15 17.73
N MET A 147 -30.24 6.02 16.41
CA MET A 147 -30.76 4.79 15.77
C MET A 147 -30.02 3.53 16.19
N CYS A 148 -28.67 3.55 16.25
CA CYS A 148 -27.90 2.39 16.70
C CYS A 148 -28.34 1.91 18.09
N GLU A 149 -28.52 2.83 19.04
CA GLU A 149 -28.97 2.47 20.40
C GLU A 149 -30.42 1.97 20.40
N ILE A 150 -31.30 2.57 19.59
CA ILE A 150 -32.71 2.16 19.51
C ILE A 150 -32.82 0.71 19.03
N TYR A 151 -32.14 0.32 17.95
CA TYR A 151 -32.13 -1.07 17.47
C TYR A 151 -31.38 -1.99 18.45
N GLN A 152 -30.23 -1.57 18.98
CA GLN A 152 -29.44 -2.42 19.89
C GLN A 152 -30.18 -2.75 21.21
N ARG A 153 -31.00 -1.82 21.71
CA ARG A 153 -31.78 -2.00 22.96
C ARG A 153 -33.15 -2.61 22.74
N ALA A 154 -33.63 -2.71 21.50
CA ALA A 154 -34.86 -3.40 21.19
C ALA A 154 -34.77 -4.87 21.66
N SER A 155 -35.91 -5.42 22.09
CA SER A 155 -35.96 -6.83 22.49
C SER A 155 -35.91 -7.80 21.31
N MET A 156 -36.21 -7.30 20.12
CA MET A 156 -36.11 -7.97 18.82
C MET A 156 -36.21 -6.90 17.72
N ASP A 157 -35.53 -7.11 16.61
CA ASP A 157 -35.57 -6.23 15.45
C ASP A 157 -36.16 -7.00 14.27
N LEU A 158 -37.27 -6.49 13.73
CA LEU A 158 -38.00 -7.12 12.63
C LEU A 158 -37.64 -6.45 11.32
N PHE A 159 -37.23 -7.25 10.34
CA PHE A 159 -36.90 -6.81 8.99
C PHE A 159 -38.00 -7.25 8.04
N TRP A 160 -38.95 -6.35 7.78
CA TRP A 160 -40.08 -6.61 6.88
C TRP A 160 -39.61 -6.61 5.43
N ILE A 161 -39.77 -7.75 4.76
CA ILE A 161 -39.36 -7.94 3.37
C ILE A 161 -40.55 -8.08 2.40
N GLY A 162 -41.79 -7.99 2.88
CA GLY A 162 -43.01 -8.10 2.07
C GLY A 162 -43.84 -9.36 2.34
N GLU A 163 -44.83 -9.60 1.50
CA GLU A 163 -45.73 -10.76 1.61
C GLU A 163 -45.08 -12.05 1.05
N PRO A 164 -45.46 -13.23 1.57
CA PRO A 164 -45.02 -14.52 1.06
C PRO A 164 -45.64 -14.80 -0.31
N ASP A 165 -44.92 -15.56 -1.11
CA ASP A 165 -45.43 -16.24 -2.29
C ASP A 165 -45.52 -17.77 -2.05
N GLU A 166 -46.03 -18.51 -3.03
CA GLU A 166 -46.29 -19.95 -2.94
C GLU A 166 -45.07 -20.81 -2.55
N ASP A 167 -43.86 -20.34 -2.86
CA ASP A 167 -42.61 -21.04 -2.58
C ASP A 167 -41.91 -20.56 -1.30
N THR A 168 -42.42 -19.52 -0.63
CA THR A 168 -41.69 -18.85 0.45
C THR A 168 -41.33 -19.81 1.59
N GLU A 169 -42.24 -20.68 2.03
CA GLU A 169 -41.92 -21.68 3.09
C GLU A 169 -40.79 -22.63 2.67
N ALA A 170 -40.84 -23.15 1.45
CA ALA A 170 -39.80 -24.04 0.92
C ALA A 170 -38.45 -23.31 0.78
N VAL A 171 -38.45 -22.02 0.48
CA VAL A 171 -37.25 -21.18 0.45
C VAL A 171 -36.64 -21.03 1.85
N LEU A 172 -37.46 -20.87 2.90
CA LEU A 172 -36.95 -20.81 4.28
C LEU A 172 -36.32 -22.13 4.73
N ASP A 173 -36.88 -23.27 4.30
CA ASP A 173 -36.28 -24.59 4.53
C ASP A 173 -34.95 -24.77 3.80
N LEU A 174 -34.86 -24.28 2.55
CA LEU A 174 -33.63 -24.28 1.77
C LEU A 174 -32.54 -23.41 2.41
N LEU A 175 -32.88 -22.20 2.85
CA LEU A 175 -31.97 -21.30 3.59
C LEU A 175 -31.45 -21.97 4.86
N SER A 176 -32.32 -22.62 5.62
CA SER A 176 -31.94 -23.38 6.82
C SER A 176 -31.02 -24.56 6.50
N SER A 177 -31.11 -25.14 5.30
CA SER A 177 -30.26 -26.25 4.86
C SER A 177 -28.87 -25.77 4.42
N LEU A 178 -28.80 -24.65 3.72
CA LEU A 178 -27.54 -23.97 3.40
C LEU A 178 -26.82 -23.49 4.67
N ASP A 179 -27.56 -22.94 5.63
CA ASP A 179 -27.04 -22.51 6.94
C ASP A 179 -26.35 -23.65 7.71
N ARG A 180 -26.97 -24.85 7.72
CA ARG A 180 -26.37 -26.04 8.34
C ARG A 180 -25.06 -26.44 7.67
N LEU A 181 -24.97 -26.32 6.34
CA LEU A 181 -23.74 -26.62 5.60
C LEU A 181 -22.64 -25.61 5.89
N GLU A 182 -22.96 -24.32 5.89
CA GLU A 182 -22.01 -23.26 6.23
C GLU A 182 -21.47 -23.45 7.66
N THR A 183 -22.36 -23.72 8.62
CA THR A 183 -21.98 -23.95 10.01
C THR A 183 -21.04 -25.15 10.13
N HIS A 184 -21.34 -26.26 9.43
CA HIS A 184 -20.49 -27.44 9.43
C HIS A 184 -19.09 -27.18 8.82
N LEU A 185 -19.02 -26.38 7.76
CA LEU A 185 -17.74 -25.99 7.14
C LEU A 185 -16.90 -25.12 8.08
N LEU A 186 -17.53 -24.14 8.74
CA LEU A 186 -16.87 -23.28 9.72
C LEU A 186 -16.31 -24.08 10.91
N GLU A 187 -17.07 -25.05 11.42
CA GLU A 187 -16.65 -25.91 12.54
C GLU A 187 -15.54 -26.90 12.14
N SER A 188 -15.57 -27.41 10.90
CA SER A 188 -14.59 -28.39 10.41
C SER A 188 -13.33 -27.76 9.80
N GLY A 189 -13.34 -26.45 9.53
CA GLY A 189 -12.29 -25.78 8.77
C GLY A 189 -12.23 -26.23 7.29
N GLY A 190 -13.33 -26.77 6.77
CA GLY A 190 -13.43 -27.28 5.40
C GLY A 190 -13.44 -26.16 4.36
N SER A 191 -13.01 -26.48 3.14
CA SER A 191 -13.14 -25.56 1.99
C SER A 191 -14.55 -25.60 1.41
N HIS A 192 -15.05 -24.45 0.95
CA HIS A 192 -16.35 -24.38 0.28
C HIS A 192 -16.35 -25.21 -1.01
N PRO A 193 -17.40 -26.01 -1.25
CA PRO A 193 -17.50 -26.85 -2.44
C PRO A 193 -17.77 -25.98 -3.69
N GLY A 194 -16.93 -26.08 -4.72
CA GLY A 194 -17.08 -25.29 -5.95
C GLY A 194 -18.27 -25.69 -6.83
N ILE A 195 -18.35 -25.11 -8.03
CA ILE A 195 -19.44 -25.35 -9.00
C ILE A 195 -19.53 -26.83 -9.43
N SER A 196 -18.40 -27.54 -9.49
CA SER A 196 -18.39 -28.98 -9.82
C SER A 196 -19.18 -29.83 -8.83
N ALA A 197 -19.20 -29.45 -7.55
CA ALA A 197 -19.99 -30.12 -6.53
C ALA A 197 -21.49 -29.81 -6.69
N LEU A 198 -21.85 -28.57 -7.03
CA LEU A 198 -23.22 -28.18 -7.34
C LEU A 198 -23.80 -28.98 -8.52
N LEU A 199 -22.97 -29.23 -9.54
CA LEU A 199 -23.34 -30.01 -10.72
C LEU A 199 -23.34 -31.54 -10.48
N ASN A 200 -22.90 -32.01 -9.31
CA ASN A 200 -22.81 -33.43 -8.99
C ASN A 200 -24.07 -33.92 -8.23
N PRO A 201 -24.94 -34.74 -8.85
CA PRO A 201 -26.19 -35.19 -8.23
C PRO A 201 -25.99 -36.09 -7.00
N ILE A 202 -24.83 -36.74 -6.88
CA ILE A 202 -24.49 -37.57 -5.71
C ILE A 202 -24.14 -36.66 -4.53
N PHE A 203 -23.34 -35.62 -4.78
CA PHE A 203 -23.00 -34.63 -3.77
C PHE A 203 -24.26 -33.94 -3.25
N MET A 204 -25.10 -33.39 -4.12
CA MET A 204 -26.33 -32.66 -3.73
C MET A 204 -27.25 -33.53 -2.87
N ARG A 205 -27.44 -34.80 -3.23
CA ARG A 205 -28.20 -35.76 -2.42
C ARG A 205 -27.55 -36.05 -1.07
N SER A 206 -26.22 -36.17 -1.01
CA SER A 206 -25.51 -36.44 0.24
C SER A 206 -25.61 -35.32 1.27
N VAL A 207 -25.72 -34.07 0.80
CA VAL A 207 -25.89 -32.88 1.64
C VAL A 207 -27.36 -32.48 1.84
N GLY A 208 -28.30 -33.23 1.25
CA GLY A 208 -29.74 -32.98 1.38
C GLY A 208 -30.22 -31.71 0.67
N LEU A 209 -29.55 -31.27 -0.39
CA LEU A 209 -29.94 -30.10 -1.18
C LEU A 209 -30.60 -30.50 -2.52
N PRO A 210 -31.50 -29.66 -3.06
CA PRO A 210 -32.08 -29.84 -4.39
C PRO A 210 -31.01 -29.78 -5.50
N GLU A 211 -31.18 -30.54 -6.59
CA GLU A 211 -30.30 -30.45 -7.76
C GLU A 211 -30.29 -29.02 -8.35
N HIS A 212 -29.22 -28.64 -9.05
CA HIS A 212 -28.95 -27.25 -9.47
C HIS A 212 -30.01 -26.64 -10.42
N ASP A 213 -30.75 -27.48 -11.14
CA ASP A 213 -31.83 -27.13 -12.06
C ASP A 213 -33.22 -27.13 -11.39
N ALA A 214 -33.30 -27.44 -10.09
CA ALA A 214 -34.55 -27.41 -9.35
C ALA A 214 -35.14 -25.98 -9.30
N PRO A 215 -36.45 -25.80 -9.57
CA PRO A 215 -37.09 -24.48 -9.62
C PRO A 215 -36.96 -23.65 -8.34
N ILE A 216 -36.80 -24.30 -7.19
CA ILE A 216 -36.66 -23.66 -5.89
C ILE A 216 -35.47 -22.70 -5.80
N TRP A 217 -34.41 -22.93 -6.60
CA TRP A 217 -33.28 -22.00 -6.68
C TRP A 217 -33.69 -20.66 -7.31
N ALA A 218 -34.59 -20.66 -8.30
CA ALA A 218 -35.15 -19.43 -8.87
C ALA A 218 -35.95 -18.66 -7.81
N SER A 219 -36.76 -19.37 -7.03
CA SER A 219 -37.57 -18.78 -5.95
C SER A 219 -36.68 -18.23 -4.83
N LEU A 220 -35.59 -18.91 -4.49
CA LEU A 220 -34.55 -18.36 -3.59
C LEU A 220 -33.94 -17.08 -4.16
N MET A 221 -33.56 -17.06 -5.45
CA MET A 221 -32.98 -15.86 -6.08
C MET A 221 -33.95 -14.68 -6.06
N LYS A 222 -35.24 -14.92 -6.31
CA LYS A 222 -36.30 -13.90 -6.18
C LYS A 222 -36.43 -13.42 -4.72
N PHE A 223 -36.37 -14.34 -3.76
CA PHE A 223 -36.47 -14.02 -2.34
C PHE A 223 -35.34 -13.09 -1.87
N ILE A 224 -34.08 -13.42 -2.17
CA ILE A 224 -32.92 -12.62 -1.73
C ILE A 224 -32.74 -11.32 -2.51
N SER A 225 -33.45 -11.14 -3.62
CA SER A 225 -33.42 -9.92 -4.46
C SER A 225 -34.41 -8.84 -4.03
N ARG A 226 -35.19 -9.07 -2.96
CA ARG A 226 -36.18 -8.11 -2.48
C ARG A 226 -35.52 -6.81 -2.03
N SER A 227 -36.18 -5.68 -2.31
CA SER A 227 -35.61 -4.33 -2.19
C SER A 227 -35.15 -3.98 -0.77
N ALA A 228 -35.78 -4.56 0.25
CA ALA A 228 -35.44 -4.37 1.65
C ALA A 228 -33.96 -4.66 1.94
N PHE A 229 -33.38 -5.70 1.32
CA PHE A 229 -31.97 -6.08 1.50
C PHE A 229 -30.98 -5.10 0.87
N HIS A 230 -31.44 -4.21 -0.01
CA HIS A 230 -30.56 -3.33 -0.77
C HIS A 230 -30.38 -1.95 -0.13
N ARG A 231 -31.08 -1.61 0.96
CA ARG A 231 -31.09 -0.26 1.56
C ARG A 231 -29.83 0.05 2.36
N ALA A 232 -29.33 1.27 2.35
CA ALA A 232 -28.18 1.63 3.20
C ALA A 232 -28.50 1.58 4.71
N TRP A 233 -29.69 2.04 5.11
CA TRP A 233 -30.11 2.10 6.51
C TRP A 233 -30.16 0.73 7.21
N ILE A 234 -30.53 -0.32 6.49
CA ILE A 234 -30.64 -1.69 7.06
C ILE A 234 -29.30 -2.21 7.61
N ILE A 235 -28.17 -1.69 7.13
CA ILE A 235 -26.82 -2.17 7.50
C ILE A 235 -26.59 -1.95 8.99
N GLN A 236 -26.76 -0.72 9.50
CA GLN A 236 -26.57 -0.45 10.92
C GLN A 236 -27.63 -1.16 11.77
N GLU A 237 -28.86 -1.27 11.28
CA GLU A 237 -29.99 -1.89 11.98
C GLU A 237 -29.73 -3.38 12.21
N VAL A 238 -29.27 -4.10 11.18
CA VAL A 238 -28.85 -5.50 11.28
C VAL A 238 -27.58 -5.64 12.10
N ALA A 239 -26.59 -4.76 11.91
CA ALA A 239 -25.28 -4.90 12.54
C ALA A 239 -25.36 -4.81 14.08
N VAL A 240 -26.10 -3.82 14.61
CA VAL A 240 -26.20 -3.57 16.06
C VAL A 240 -27.25 -4.43 16.77
N SER A 241 -28.21 -4.97 16.02
CA SER A 241 -29.32 -5.76 16.57
C SER A 241 -28.82 -6.94 17.41
N ARG A 242 -29.45 -7.19 18.56
CA ARG A 242 -29.15 -8.41 19.34
C ARG A 242 -29.90 -9.64 18.84
N LYS A 243 -31.09 -9.43 18.26
CA LYS A 243 -31.99 -10.49 17.79
C LYS A 243 -32.67 -10.07 16.48
N PRO A 244 -31.94 -10.07 15.36
CA PRO A 244 -32.51 -9.71 14.07
C PRO A 244 -33.29 -10.87 13.46
N ALA A 245 -34.50 -10.59 12.96
CA ALA A 245 -35.34 -11.58 12.29
C ALA A 245 -35.95 -11.01 11.01
N ILE A 246 -35.83 -11.76 9.91
CA ILE A 246 -36.59 -11.51 8.69
C ILE A 246 -38.05 -11.85 8.94
N PHE A 247 -38.93 -10.96 8.46
CA PHE A 247 -40.37 -11.11 8.57
C PHE A 247 -41.01 -11.00 7.17
N CYS A 248 -41.64 -12.07 6.71
CA CYS A 248 -42.27 -12.19 5.39
C CYS A 248 -43.73 -12.65 5.56
N GLY A 249 -44.69 -11.74 5.46
CA GLY A 249 -46.07 -11.94 5.93
C GLY A 249 -46.09 -12.31 7.41
N LEU A 250 -46.38 -13.59 7.70
CA LEU A 250 -46.38 -14.15 9.07
C LEU A 250 -45.21 -15.10 9.33
N LEU A 251 -44.36 -15.34 8.33
CA LEU A 251 -43.21 -16.22 8.43
C LEU A 251 -42.02 -15.44 8.98
N MET A 252 -41.32 -16.04 9.94
CA MET A 252 -40.18 -15.43 10.63
C MET A 252 -38.97 -16.35 10.59
N LEU A 253 -37.80 -15.81 10.26
CA LEU A 253 -36.53 -16.54 10.26
C LEU A 253 -35.42 -15.64 10.84
N PRO A 254 -34.52 -16.12 11.72
CA PRO A 254 -33.38 -15.34 12.18
C PRO A 254 -32.53 -14.84 11.01
N PHE A 255 -32.10 -13.58 11.04
CA PHE A 255 -31.29 -13.01 9.96
C PHE A 255 -29.99 -13.79 9.74
N ASP A 256 -29.36 -14.27 10.81
CA ASP A 256 -28.08 -14.99 10.74
C ASP A 256 -28.14 -16.26 9.88
N VAL A 257 -29.31 -16.91 9.81
CA VAL A 257 -29.55 -18.07 8.92
C VAL A 257 -29.49 -17.64 7.45
N VAL A 258 -30.14 -16.51 7.12
CA VAL A 258 -30.13 -15.93 5.77
C VAL A 258 -28.74 -15.42 5.42
N GLY A 259 -28.07 -14.78 6.38
CA GLY A 259 -26.70 -14.28 6.28
C GLY A 259 -25.70 -15.38 5.92
N ARG A 260 -25.65 -16.46 6.70
CA ARG A 260 -24.75 -17.59 6.45
C ARG A 260 -25.06 -18.33 5.16
N ALA A 261 -26.34 -18.53 4.83
CA ALA A 261 -26.72 -19.12 3.54
C ALA A 261 -26.24 -18.27 2.34
N ALA A 262 -26.36 -16.93 2.42
CA ALA A 262 -25.86 -16.04 1.38
C ALA A 262 -24.32 -16.07 1.30
N THR A 263 -23.62 -16.07 2.43
CA THR A 263 -22.15 -16.24 2.49
C THR A 263 -21.71 -17.54 1.82
N PHE A 264 -22.36 -18.66 2.13
CA PHE A 264 -22.08 -19.94 1.47
C PHE A 264 -22.21 -19.85 -0.05
N LEU A 265 -23.30 -19.26 -0.57
CA LEU A 265 -23.52 -19.13 -2.01
C LEU A 265 -22.43 -18.28 -2.71
N VAL A 266 -21.91 -17.28 -2.02
CA VAL A 266 -20.84 -16.40 -2.52
C VAL A 266 -19.49 -17.12 -2.47
N GLU A 267 -19.10 -17.68 -1.32
CA GLU A 267 -17.79 -18.31 -1.11
C GLU A 267 -17.63 -19.63 -1.89
N SER A 268 -18.71 -20.39 -2.10
CA SER A 268 -18.74 -21.57 -2.97
C SER A 268 -18.71 -21.27 -4.47
N SER A 269 -18.86 -19.99 -4.85
CA SER A 269 -19.09 -19.55 -6.23
C SER A 269 -20.36 -20.09 -6.90
N TRP A 270 -21.25 -20.79 -6.18
CA TRP A 270 -22.52 -21.30 -6.73
C TRP A 270 -23.41 -20.18 -7.27
N ILE A 271 -23.34 -19.01 -6.62
CA ILE A 271 -24.09 -17.83 -7.05
C ILE A 271 -23.79 -17.43 -8.50
N LYS A 272 -22.59 -17.72 -9.02
CA LYS A 272 -22.23 -17.41 -10.41
C LYS A 272 -23.10 -18.19 -11.41
N LEU A 273 -23.23 -19.50 -11.19
CA LEU A 273 -24.04 -20.36 -12.05
C LEU A 273 -25.52 -19.93 -11.97
N PHE A 274 -26.02 -19.65 -10.76
CA PHE A 274 -27.41 -19.20 -10.58
C PHE A 274 -27.68 -17.83 -11.21
N HIS A 275 -26.73 -16.90 -11.16
CA HIS A 275 -26.86 -15.63 -11.88
C HIS A 275 -26.96 -15.85 -13.40
N GLN A 276 -26.20 -16.78 -13.97
CA GLN A 276 -26.27 -17.13 -15.40
C GLN A 276 -27.61 -17.77 -15.77
N ILE A 277 -28.08 -18.74 -14.97
CA ILE A 277 -29.33 -19.47 -15.22
C ILE A 277 -30.55 -18.57 -15.04
N TYR A 278 -30.64 -17.85 -13.91
CA TYR A 278 -31.85 -17.13 -13.50
C TYR A 278 -31.83 -15.64 -13.83
N LYS A 279 -30.73 -15.11 -14.38
CA LYS A 279 -30.57 -13.69 -14.76
C LYS A 279 -30.83 -12.71 -13.61
N VAL A 280 -30.57 -13.15 -12.39
CA VAL A 280 -30.57 -12.32 -11.18
C VAL A 280 -29.11 -11.89 -10.94
N SER A 281 -28.84 -10.67 -10.47
CA SER A 281 -27.46 -10.23 -10.24
C SER A 281 -27.25 -9.58 -8.88
N GLY A 282 -26.24 -10.06 -8.15
CA GLY A 282 -25.65 -9.40 -7.00
C GLY A 282 -26.44 -9.44 -5.69
N ALA A 283 -27.62 -10.05 -5.67
CA ALA A 283 -28.53 -10.08 -4.52
C ALA A 283 -27.88 -10.69 -3.25
N ALA A 284 -27.23 -11.84 -3.38
CA ALA A 284 -26.53 -12.49 -2.26
C ALA A 284 -25.42 -11.60 -1.67
N GLY A 285 -24.73 -10.81 -2.51
CA GLY A 285 -23.65 -9.92 -2.06
C GLY A 285 -24.11 -8.81 -1.11
N PHE A 286 -25.36 -8.34 -1.21
CA PHE A 286 -25.91 -7.40 -0.24
C PHE A 286 -26.07 -8.05 1.14
N ILE A 287 -26.62 -9.27 1.16
CA ILE A 287 -26.84 -10.01 2.41
C ILE A 287 -25.51 -10.39 3.06
N THR A 288 -24.54 -10.88 2.27
CA THR A 288 -23.18 -11.13 2.76
C THR A 288 -22.51 -9.86 3.29
N GLY A 289 -22.70 -8.71 2.62
CA GLY A 289 -22.18 -7.42 3.10
C GLY A 289 -22.76 -7.01 4.46
N MET A 290 -24.07 -7.17 4.66
CA MET A 290 -24.71 -6.95 5.97
C MET A 290 -24.21 -7.92 7.03
N MET A 291 -24.08 -9.22 6.68
CA MET A 291 -23.58 -10.24 7.58
C MET A 291 -22.14 -9.94 8.03
N ASN A 292 -21.28 -9.50 7.11
CA ASN A 292 -19.92 -9.09 7.44
C ASN A 292 -19.89 -7.88 8.38
N CYS A 293 -20.68 -6.84 8.12
CA CYS A 293 -20.76 -5.68 9.02
C CYS A 293 -21.24 -6.08 10.42
N ARG A 294 -22.19 -7.01 10.49
CA ARG A 294 -22.74 -7.56 11.73
C ARG A 294 -21.72 -8.36 12.52
N VAL A 295 -21.10 -9.37 11.92
CA VAL A 295 -20.11 -10.23 12.60
C VAL A 295 -19.03 -9.38 13.26
N ARG A 296 -18.44 -8.45 12.49
CA ARG A 296 -17.40 -7.53 12.97
C ARG A 296 -17.87 -6.67 14.14
N HIS A 297 -19.07 -6.11 14.04
CA HIS A 297 -19.64 -5.30 15.13
C HIS A 297 -19.89 -6.13 16.40
N GLN A 298 -20.45 -7.33 16.26
CA GLN A 298 -20.76 -8.20 17.40
C GLN A 298 -19.49 -8.76 18.07
N GLU A 299 -18.41 -8.92 17.32
CA GLU A 299 -17.07 -9.28 17.82
C GLU A 299 -16.32 -8.10 18.47
N GLY A 300 -16.87 -6.88 18.37
CA GLY A 300 -16.24 -5.66 18.89
C GLY A 300 -15.11 -5.11 18.01
N GLU A 301 -15.00 -5.55 16.75
CA GLU A 301 -14.07 -4.98 15.77
C GLU A 301 -14.50 -3.55 15.42
N HIS A 302 -13.57 -2.60 15.53
CA HIS A 302 -13.81 -1.24 15.08
C HIS A 302 -13.79 -1.19 13.55
N GLN A 303 -14.89 -0.74 12.95
CA GLN A 303 -15.03 -0.59 11.51
C GLN A 303 -14.94 0.89 11.15
N SER A 304 -13.87 1.30 10.49
CA SER A 304 -13.70 2.69 10.06
C SER A 304 -14.73 3.08 8.99
N LEU A 305 -15.06 4.37 8.89
CA LEU A 305 -16.10 4.86 8.00
C LEU A 305 -15.76 4.64 6.51
N ASP A 306 -14.49 4.79 6.12
CA ASP A 306 -13.99 4.48 4.78
C ASP A 306 -14.16 3.00 4.42
N LEU A 307 -13.86 2.08 5.35
CA LEU A 307 -14.07 0.64 5.18
C LEU A 307 -15.55 0.30 4.97
N LEU A 308 -16.44 0.90 5.77
CA LEU A 308 -17.88 0.72 5.64
C LEU A 308 -18.40 1.29 4.32
N LEU A 309 -17.99 2.50 3.93
CA LEU A 309 -18.39 3.13 2.67
C LEU A 309 -17.93 2.33 1.44
N ALA A 310 -16.73 1.76 1.50
CA ALA A 310 -16.17 0.90 0.46
C ALA A 310 -16.94 -0.42 0.36
N SER A 311 -17.06 -1.17 1.46
CA SER A 311 -17.70 -2.49 1.48
C SER A 311 -19.22 -2.45 1.20
N THR A 312 -19.86 -1.31 1.44
CA THR A 312 -21.32 -1.13 1.26
C THR A 312 -21.68 -0.18 0.12
N ARG A 313 -20.74 0.12 -0.79
CA ARG A 313 -20.93 1.06 -1.91
C ARG A 313 -22.16 0.74 -2.76
N ARG A 314 -22.46 -0.54 -2.97
CA ARG A 314 -23.58 -1.01 -3.80
C ARG A 314 -24.97 -0.77 -3.23
N PHE A 315 -25.11 -0.58 -1.91
CA PHE A 315 -26.42 -0.37 -1.28
C PHE A 315 -27.10 0.88 -1.84
N LYS A 316 -28.41 1.03 -1.68
CA LYS A 316 -29.21 2.10 -2.26
C LYS A 316 -29.68 3.05 -1.18
N ALA A 317 -29.76 4.32 -1.52
CA ALA A 317 -30.30 5.36 -0.67
C ALA A 317 -31.14 6.32 -1.52
N THR A 318 -32.30 6.72 -1.01
CA THR A 318 -33.18 7.68 -1.71
C THR A 318 -32.53 9.06 -1.78
N LYS A 319 -31.92 9.51 -0.69
CA LYS A 319 -31.06 10.70 -0.66
C LYS A 319 -29.60 10.23 -0.70
N PRO A 320 -28.75 10.74 -1.61
CA PRO A 320 -27.35 10.32 -1.69
C PRO A 320 -26.57 10.44 -0.36
N VAL A 321 -26.83 11.49 0.43
CA VAL A 321 -26.17 11.72 1.73
C VAL A 321 -26.44 10.64 2.78
N ASP A 322 -27.56 9.91 2.66
CA ASP A 322 -27.89 8.83 3.59
C ASP A 322 -26.90 7.66 3.47
N LYS A 323 -26.12 7.58 2.38
CA LYS A 323 -25.00 6.64 2.28
C LYS A 323 -23.95 6.81 3.37
N ILE A 324 -23.80 8.04 3.84
CA ILE A 324 -22.85 8.38 4.90
C ILE A 324 -23.60 8.34 6.24
N PHE A 325 -24.76 8.99 6.34
CA PHE A 325 -25.49 9.10 7.61
C PHE A 325 -25.94 7.75 8.17
N ALA A 326 -26.26 6.78 7.32
CA ALA A 326 -26.60 5.41 7.75
C ALA A 326 -25.42 4.64 8.35
N LEU A 327 -24.18 5.07 8.14
CA LEU A 327 -22.96 4.34 8.52
C LEU A 327 -22.15 5.04 9.62
N ILE A 328 -22.28 6.36 9.78
CA ILE A 328 -21.48 7.14 10.76
C ILE A 328 -21.64 6.60 12.18
N ASN A 329 -22.87 6.30 12.63
CA ASN A 329 -23.10 5.82 13.99
C ASN A 329 -22.59 4.39 14.20
N LEU A 330 -22.54 3.58 13.13
CA LEU A 330 -21.93 2.26 13.19
C LEU A 330 -20.40 2.38 13.29
N ALA A 331 -19.80 3.26 12.49
CA ALA A 331 -18.36 3.52 12.50
C ALA A 331 -17.87 4.09 13.84
N GLU A 332 -18.64 5.01 14.40
CA GLU A 332 -18.33 5.72 15.65
C GLU A 332 -19.01 5.09 16.87
N SER A 333 -19.42 3.81 16.75
CA SER A 333 -20.03 3.06 17.84
C SER A 333 -19.08 3.00 19.05
N GLY A 334 -19.55 3.43 20.22
CA GLY A 334 -18.75 3.48 21.45
C GLY A 334 -17.95 4.78 21.66
N ARG A 335 -18.06 5.77 20.76
CA ARG A 335 -17.44 7.09 20.93
C ARG A 335 -18.03 7.83 22.14
N LYS A 336 -17.17 8.26 23.08
CA LYS A 336 -17.58 9.04 24.27
C LYS A 336 -17.77 10.54 24.00
N LYS A 337 -17.15 11.06 22.94
CA LYS A 337 -17.18 12.47 22.55
C LYS A 337 -18.24 12.68 21.46
N ALA A 338 -18.82 13.88 21.40
CA ALA A 338 -19.69 14.24 20.30
C ALA A 338 -19.01 14.04 18.92
N LEU A 339 -19.82 13.74 17.91
CA LEU A 339 -19.35 13.64 16.53
C LEU A 339 -18.68 14.96 16.10
N PRO A 340 -17.56 14.89 15.34
CA PRO A 340 -16.97 16.06 14.71
C PRO A 340 -18.00 16.79 13.83
N PRO A 341 -17.95 18.14 13.71
CA PRO A 341 -18.91 18.88 12.89
C PRO A 341 -19.05 18.38 11.45
N ALA A 342 -17.96 17.87 10.85
CA ALA A 342 -17.96 17.31 9.49
C ALA A 342 -18.75 15.99 9.35
N LEU A 343 -18.93 15.24 10.44
CA LEU A 343 -19.64 13.95 10.45
C LEU A 343 -21.06 14.06 11.03
N ARG A 344 -21.50 15.24 11.47
CA ARG A 344 -22.87 15.40 11.98
C ARG A 344 -23.85 15.40 10.80
N PRO A 345 -24.91 14.58 10.84
CA PRO A 345 -25.94 14.65 9.81
C PRO A 345 -26.54 16.05 9.71
N ASP A 346 -26.54 16.63 8.51
CA ASP A 346 -27.15 17.94 8.25
C ASP A 346 -27.79 17.96 6.86
N TYR A 347 -29.11 17.78 6.81
CA TYR A 347 -29.90 17.84 5.59
C TYR A 347 -30.06 19.26 5.01
N ARG A 348 -29.48 20.28 5.63
CA ARG A 348 -29.41 21.65 5.09
C ARG A 348 -28.23 21.83 4.12
N LYS A 349 -27.18 21.02 4.24
CA LYS A 349 -26.03 21.02 3.32
C LYS A 349 -26.39 20.36 1.99
N SER A 350 -25.74 20.83 0.93
CA SER A 350 -25.79 20.16 -0.37
C SER A 350 -25.05 18.82 -0.32
N VAL A 351 -25.37 17.91 -1.24
CA VAL A 351 -24.69 16.60 -1.35
C VAL A 351 -23.18 16.77 -1.55
N VAL A 352 -22.78 17.77 -2.35
CA VAL A 352 -21.38 18.09 -2.64
C VAL A 352 -20.63 18.47 -1.37
N GLU A 353 -21.21 19.34 -0.53
CA GLU A 353 -20.60 19.74 0.74
C GLU A 353 -20.46 18.57 1.69
N VAL A 354 -21.49 17.73 1.83
CA VAL A 354 -21.44 16.57 2.74
C VAL A 354 -20.37 15.57 2.30
N PHE A 355 -20.35 15.18 1.03
CA PHE A 355 -19.36 14.22 0.53
C PHE A 355 -17.94 14.77 0.67
N ARG A 356 -17.71 16.02 0.29
CA ARG A 356 -16.41 16.69 0.40
C ARG A 356 -15.92 16.81 1.83
N ASP A 357 -16.77 17.27 2.74
CA ASP A 357 -16.41 17.48 4.15
C ASP A 357 -16.04 16.15 4.83
N VAL A 358 -16.76 15.07 4.51
CA VAL A 358 -16.46 13.72 5.03
C VAL A 358 -15.16 13.18 4.46
N THR A 359 -14.96 13.26 3.13
CA THR A 359 -13.70 12.80 2.51
C THR A 359 -12.51 13.56 3.07
N LEU A 360 -12.60 14.89 3.21
CA LEU A 360 -11.54 15.70 3.79
C LEU A 360 -11.29 15.37 5.27
N HIS A 361 -12.34 15.08 6.04
CA HIS A 361 -12.20 14.66 7.42
C HIS A 361 -11.39 13.36 7.53
N LEU A 362 -11.70 12.36 6.70
CA LEU A 362 -11.00 11.07 6.68
C LEU A 362 -9.53 11.23 6.24
N ILE A 363 -9.26 12.04 5.22
CA ILE A 363 -7.89 12.34 4.77
C ILE A 363 -7.06 12.98 5.89
N ARG A 364 -7.65 13.89 6.67
CA ARG A 364 -6.98 14.55 7.82
C ARG A 364 -6.69 13.62 8.99
N GLN A 365 -7.27 12.42 9.03
CA GLN A 365 -6.91 11.39 10.01
C GLN A 365 -5.64 10.63 9.64
N GLY A 366 -5.04 10.90 8.47
CA GLY A 366 -3.77 10.33 8.04
C GLY A 366 -3.89 9.11 7.12
N SER A 367 -5.09 8.75 6.67
CA SER A 367 -5.30 7.70 5.66
C SER A 367 -5.79 8.32 4.34
N LEU A 368 -5.23 7.83 3.23
CA LEU A 368 -5.66 8.21 1.87
C LEU A 368 -6.55 7.16 1.19
N ASP A 369 -6.92 6.09 1.90
CA ASP A 369 -7.69 4.97 1.34
C ASP A 369 -9.05 5.39 0.78
N ILE A 370 -9.64 6.44 1.34
CA ILE A 370 -10.89 7.01 0.84
C ILE A 370 -10.80 7.46 -0.62
N LEU A 371 -9.60 7.84 -1.10
CA LEU A 371 -9.36 8.23 -2.48
C LEU A 371 -9.45 7.04 -3.44
N SER A 372 -9.16 5.82 -2.97
CA SER A 372 -9.39 4.60 -3.75
C SER A 372 -10.89 4.33 -3.99
N GLY A 373 -11.78 4.98 -3.24
CA GLY A 373 -13.22 4.96 -3.47
C GLY A 373 -13.72 5.90 -4.57
N VAL A 374 -12.84 6.72 -5.17
CA VAL A 374 -13.18 7.60 -6.31
C VAL A 374 -13.47 6.75 -7.53
N GLU A 375 -14.68 6.84 -8.07
CA GLU A 375 -15.12 6.16 -9.27
C GLU A 375 -14.55 6.78 -10.56
N ASP A 376 -14.59 6.00 -11.66
CA ASP A 376 -14.27 6.53 -12.98
C ASP A 376 -15.24 7.63 -13.41
N ALA A 377 -14.72 8.65 -14.10
CA ALA A 377 -15.49 9.79 -14.59
C ALA A 377 -16.72 9.39 -15.43
N LYS A 378 -16.71 8.25 -16.12
CA LYS A 378 -17.85 7.76 -16.92
C LYS A 378 -19.05 7.31 -16.08
N PHE A 379 -18.83 6.97 -14.81
CA PHE A 379 -19.88 6.50 -13.90
C PHE A 379 -20.40 7.59 -12.97
N ARG A 380 -19.62 8.68 -12.80
CA ARG A 380 -19.97 9.81 -11.93
C ARG A 380 -21.33 10.39 -12.32
N GLN A 381 -22.19 10.60 -11.32
CA GLN A 381 -23.52 11.19 -11.49
C GLN A 381 -23.54 12.67 -11.07
N ILE A 382 -22.76 13.01 -10.04
CA ILE A 382 -22.67 14.37 -9.49
C ILE A 382 -21.37 15.02 -10.00
N HIS A 383 -21.42 15.63 -11.19
CA HIS A 383 -20.24 16.22 -11.84
C HIS A 383 -19.67 17.46 -11.14
N GLN A 384 -20.42 18.06 -10.20
CA GLN A 384 -19.95 19.20 -9.40
C GLN A 384 -18.99 18.77 -8.27
N LEU A 385 -18.86 17.48 -7.98
CA LEU A 385 -17.90 16.98 -6.99
C LEU A 385 -16.46 17.18 -7.48
N PRO A 386 -15.53 17.60 -6.61
CA PRO A 386 -14.11 17.57 -6.92
C PRO A 386 -13.65 16.16 -7.34
N SER A 387 -12.64 16.04 -8.19
CA SER A 387 -12.18 14.72 -8.69
C SER A 387 -11.66 13.80 -7.58
N TRP A 388 -11.24 14.35 -6.44
CA TRP A 388 -10.74 13.59 -5.29
C TRP A 388 -11.84 13.17 -4.32
N VAL A 389 -13.09 13.58 -4.53
CA VAL A 389 -14.24 13.21 -3.69
C VAL A 389 -15.00 12.05 -4.35
N PRO A 390 -15.17 10.90 -3.67
CA PRO A 390 -16.02 9.82 -4.15
C PRO A 390 -17.50 10.23 -4.30
N ASP A 391 -18.15 9.81 -5.38
CA ASP A 391 -19.58 9.98 -5.60
C ASP A 391 -20.39 8.78 -5.10
N TYR A 392 -20.84 8.84 -3.84
CA TYR A 392 -21.57 7.72 -3.22
C TYR A 392 -22.98 7.47 -3.82
N SER A 393 -23.47 8.29 -4.76
CA SER A 393 -24.69 7.95 -5.53
C SER A 393 -24.42 6.91 -6.63
N VAL A 394 -23.15 6.62 -6.92
CA VAL A 394 -22.73 5.62 -7.90
C VAL A 394 -22.63 4.24 -7.24
N HIS A 395 -23.33 3.27 -7.83
CA HIS A 395 -23.38 1.87 -7.36
C HIS A 395 -22.54 0.90 -8.20
N GLN A 396 -22.14 1.31 -9.41
CA GLN A 396 -21.27 0.53 -10.28
C GLN A 396 -19.86 1.10 -10.20
N VAL A 397 -18.99 0.43 -9.45
CA VAL A 397 -17.57 0.78 -9.31
C VAL A 397 -16.72 -0.47 -9.50
N ALA A 398 -15.49 -0.29 -9.98
CA ALA A 398 -14.49 -1.34 -9.90
C ALA A 398 -14.27 -1.73 -8.42
N SER A 399 -13.78 -2.93 -8.16
CA SER A 399 -13.32 -3.29 -6.82
C SER A 399 -12.26 -2.30 -6.36
N ILE A 400 -12.29 -1.94 -5.08
CA ILE A 400 -11.30 -1.05 -4.47
C ILE A 400 -10.07 -1.89 -4.14
N LEU A 401 -8.92 -1.59 -4.75
CA LEU A 401 -7.72 -2.44 -4.69
C LEU A 401 -7.21 -2.60 -3.26
N CYS A 402 -7.13 -1.50 -2.50
CA CYS A 402 -6.61 -1.53 -1.13
C CYS A 402 -7.57 -2.20 -0.13
N MET A 403 -8.76 -2.62 -0.56
CA MET A 403 -9.74 -3.25 0.32
C MET A 403 -9.59 -4.76 0.29
N PRO A 404 -9.37 -5.43 1.44
CA PRO A 404 -9.23 -6.87 1.46
C PRO A 404 -10.54 -7.53 1.01
N PRO A 405 -10.47 -8.60 0.20
CA PRO A 405 -11.66 -9.30 -0.29
C PRO A 405 -12.40 -10.08 0.81
N ARG A 406 -11.80 -10.25 1.99
CA ARG A 406 -12.39 -10.95 3.16
C ARG A 406 -12.23 -10.14 4.45
N PRO A 407 -13.15 -10.32 5.42
CA PRO A 407 -12.95 -9.82 6.79
C PRO A 407 -11.67 -10.43 7.42
N GLY A 408 -10.88 -9.62 8.13
CA GLY A 408 -9.66 -10.05 8.83
C GLY A 408 -8.47 -9.10 8.67
N SER A 409 -7.35 -9.42 9.34
CA SER A 409 -6.15 -8.56 9.46
C SER A 409 -5.23 -8.53 8.24
N LEU A 410 -5.68 -8.97 7.06
CA LEU A 410 -4.85 -9.00 5.86
C LEU A 410 -4.69 -7.58 5.29
N SER A 411 -3.54 -6.97 5.52
CA SER A 411 -3.17 -5.70 4.88
C SER A 411 -2.75 -5.96 3.45
N LEU A 412 -3.51 -5.42 2.49
CA LEU A 412 -3.15 -5.42 1.08
C LEU A 412 -2.43 -4.13 0.72
N TYR A 413 -1.29 -4.28 0.04
CA TYR A 413 -0.44 -3.22 -0.51
C TYR A 413 0.09 -2.24 0.54
N ALA A 414 1.32 -1.77 0.35
CA ALA A 414 1.96 -0.81 1.24
C ALA A 414 2.88 0.15 0.48
N ALA A 415 2.47 0.58 -0.72
CA ALA A 415 3.30 1.35 -1.64
C ALA A 415 3.97 2.57 -0.97
N ALA A 416 3.19 3.37 -0.22
CA ALA A 416 3.68 4.48 0.59
C ALA A 416 2.97 4.61 1.96
N ALA A 417 2.33 3.54 2.44
CA ALA A 417 1.43 3.55 3.61
C ALA A 417 2.08 4.05 4.92
N GLY A 418 3.39 3.84 5.09
CA GLY A 418 4.14 4.28 6.28
C GLY A 418 4.71 5.71 6.21
N ARG A 419 4.26 6.53 5.25
CA ARG A 419 4.69 7.93 5.09
C ARG A 419 3.64 8.90 5.63
N ASP A 420 4.09 10.02 6.19
CA ASP A 420 3.19 11.04 6.73
C ASP A 420 2.34 11.68 5.62
N VAL A 421 1.05 11.87 5.90
CA VAL A 421 0.11 12.55 4.99
C VAL A 421 0.10 14.03 5.32
N SER A 422 0.71 14.85 4.47
CA SER A 422 0.61 16.32 4.55
C SER A 422 -0.57 16.80 3.70
N VAL A 423 -1.53 17.46 4.35
CA VAL A 423 -2.79 17.90 3.74
C VAL A 423 -2.91 19.41 3.86
N GLN A 424 -2.93 20.11 2.72
CA GLN A 424 -3.26 21.54 2.67
C GLN A 424 -4.59 21.73 1.93
N HIS A 425 -5.52 22.45 2.57
CA HIS A 425 -6.87 22.72 2.07
C HIS A 425 -7.31 24.09 2.56
N SER A 426 -7.78 24.96 1.65
CA SER A 426 -8.25 26.30 1.98
C SER A 426 -9.77 26.39 1.92
N PRO A 427 -10.45 26.99 2.92
CA PRO A 427 -11.87 27.29 2.83
C PRO A 427 -12.25 28.21 1.66
N SER A 428 -11.31 29.02 1.15
CA SER A 428 -11.55 29.93 0.02
C SER A 428 -11.57 29.25 -1.35
N ASP A 429 -10.98 28.05 -1.45
CA ASP A 429 -10.99 27.20 -2.65
C ASP A 429 -11.26 25.75 -2.20
N PRO A 430 -12.49 25.47 -1.72
CA PRO A 430 -12.79 24.26 -0.98
C PRO A 430 -12.71 22.99 -1.85
N ASP A 431 -12.73 23.13 -3.17
CA ASP A 431 -12.70 22.02 -4.13
C ASP A 431 -11.27 21.60 -4.51
N THR A 432 -10.25 22.32 -4.04
CA THR A 432 -8.84 21.98 -4.27
C THR A 432 -8.19 21.38 -3.03
N LEU A 433 -7.46 20.29 -3.22
CA LEU A 433 -6.68 19.61 -2.20
C LEU A 433 -5.22 19.53 -2.64
N LYS A 434 -4.28 19.93 -1.77
CA LYS A 434 -2.84 19.79 -2.03
C LYS A 434 -2.26 18.70 -1.13
N LEU A 435 -1.68 17.69 -1.77
CA LEU A 435 -1.05 16.51 -1.17
C LEU A 435 0.38 16.36 -1.70
N SER A 436 1.23 15.67 -0.95
CA SER A 436 2.57 15.27 -1.41
C SER A 436 2.50 13.95 -2.20
N ALA A 437 3.21 13.85 -3.32
CA ALA A 437 3.21 12.67 -4.17
C ALA A 437 4.58 12.44 -4.82
N TYR A 438 4.89 11.18 -5.12
CA TYR A 438 6.00 10.78 -5.99
C TYR A 438 5.48 10.53 -7.39
N LYS A 439 6.13 11.10 -8.39
CA LYS A 439 5.85 10.76 -9.78
C LYS A 439 6.54 9.45 -10.11
N ILE A 440 5.77 8.45 -10.56
CA ILE A 440 6.29 7.16 -10.98
C ILE A 440 6.69 7.26 -12.46
N ASP A 441 5.72 7.47 -13.35
CA ASP A 441 5.96 7.44 -14.80
C ASP A 441 4.74 8.01 -15.56
N LYS A 442 4.81 8.04 -16.89
CA LYS A 442 3.70 8.35 -17.80
C LYS A 442 3.22 7.12 -18.53
N ILE A 443 1.91 7.06 -18.75
CA ILE A 443 1.27 5.98 -19.51
C ILE A 443 1.58 6.14 -21.00
N SER A 444 2.08 5.08 -21.62
CA SER A 444 2.47 5.04 -23.03
C SER A 444 1.45 4.31 -23.91
N LYS A 445 0.87 3.22 -23.40
CA LYS A 445 -0.11 2.38 -24.10
C LYS A 445 -1.22 1.93 -23.16
N ILE A 446 -2.39 1.65 -23.73
CA ILE A 446 -3.60 1.19 -23.04
C ILE A 446 -4.26 0.05 -23.82
N CYS A 447 -4.88 -0.88 -23.10
CA CYS A 447 -5.68 -1.96 -23.67
C CYS A 447 -7.20 -1.62 -23.61
N PRO A 448 -8.07 -2.36 -24.33
CA PRO A 448 -9.52 -2.25 -24.19
C PRO A 448 -10.01 -2.48 -22.75
N ILE A 449 -11.19 -1.95 -22.40
CA ILE A 449 -11.77 -2.12 -21.06
C ILE A 449 -12.36 -3.53 -20.92
N ALA A 450 -12.20 -4.14 -19.74
CA ALA A 450 -12.82 -5.41 -19.40
C ALA A 450 -14.33 -5.23 -19.07
N GLU A 451 -15.23 -5.55 -20.00
CA GLU A 451 -16.68 -5.32 -19.83
C GLU A 451 -17.62 -6.45 -20.29
N LYS A 452 -17.18 -7.36 -21.17
CA LYS A 452 -18.07 -8.38 -21.79
C LYS A 452 -17.83 -9.79 -21.27
N SER A 453 -16.62 -10.29 -21.49
CA SER A 453 -16.20 -11.62 -21.10
C SER A 453 -14.75 -11.54 -20.64
N ILE A 454 -14.45 -12.23 -19.54
CA ILE A 454 -13.09 -12.27 -19.01
C ILE A 454 -12.14 -13.04 -19.95
N TYR A 455 -12.68 -14.00 -20.71
CA TYR A 455 -11.95 -14.74 -21.75
C TYR A 455 -11.61 -13.85 -22.96
N ASP A 456 -12.60 -13.09 -23.47
CA ASP A 456 -12.38 -12.11 -24.55
C ASP A 456 -11.41 -10.99 -24.10
N THR A 457 -11.46 -10.61 -22.82
CA THR A 457 -10.51 -9.67 -22.22
C THR A 457 -9.09 -10.24 -22.21
N LEU A 458 -8.92 -11.49 -21.79
CA LEU A 458 -7.62 -12.17 -21.80
C LEU A 458 -7.03 -12.21 -23.21
N GLU A 459 -7.80 -12.63 -24.21
CA GLU A 459 -7.35 -12.70 -25.61
C GLU A 459 -6.89 -11.33 -26.14
N LYS A 460 -7.69 -10.29 -25.93
CA LYS A 460 -7.38 -8.94 -26.39
C LYS A 460 -6.14 -8.36 -25.71
N TRP A 461 -6.01 -8.55 -24.40
CA TRP A 461 -4.88 -8.02 -23.65
C TRP A 461 -3.60 -8.79 -23.98
N ALA A 462 -3.66 -10.12 -24.07
CA ALA A 462 -2.52 -10.95 -24.47
C ALA A 462 -2.04 -10.61 -25.89
N SER A 463 -2.96 -10.31 -26.81
CA SER A 463 -2.61 -9.89 -28.19
C SER A 463 -1.92 -8.52 -28.28
N MET A 464 -2.04 -7.66 -27.26
CA MET A 464 -1.46 -6.31 -27.26
C MET A 464 -0.14 -6.20 -26.48
N VAL A 465 0.16 -7.20 -25.64
CA VAL A 465 1.37 -7.21 -24.81
C VAL A 465 2.53 -7.82 -25.61
N ASP A 466 3.63 -7.09 -25.67
CA ASP A 466 4.89 -7.61 -26.20
C ASP A 466 5.60 -8.44 -25.13
N PHE A 467 5.34 -9.74 -25.11
CA PHE A 467 5.95 -10.66 -24.15
C PHE A 467 7.47 -10.84 -24.33
N SER A 468 8.05 -10.37 -25.44
CA SER A 468 9.50 -10.38 -25.66
C SER A 468 10.21 -9.19 -25.01
N ALA A 469 9.46 -8.16 -24.61
CA ALA A 469 10.01 -6.99 -23.94
C ALA A 469 10.57 -7.34 -22.55
N VAL A 470 11.67 -6.70 -22.20
CA VAL A 470 12.26 -6.81 -20.86
C VAL A 470 11.37 -6.08 -19.87
N TYR A 471 10.89 -6.79 -18.84
CA TYR A 471 10.13 -6.16 -17.78
C TYR A 471 11.07 -5.33 -16.87
N PRO A 472 10.65 -4.16 -16.36
CA PRO A 472 11.50 -3.34 -15.50
C PRO A 472 12.00 -4.10 -14.28
N ILE A 473 13.20 -3.76 -13.85
CA ILE A 473 13.79 -4.32 -12.64
C ILE A 473 12.99 -3.79 -11.46
N VAL A 474 12.20 -4.69 -10.87
CA VAL A 474 11.27 -4.41 -9.78
C VAL A 474 11.78 -5.05 -8.54
N ASN A 475 11.84 -4.24 -7.49
CA ASN A 475 12.84 -4.47 -6.50
C ASN A 475 14.14 -4.64 -7.31
N GLY A 476 14.71 -5.79 -7.56
CA GLY A 476 15.99 -6.02 -8.24
C GLY A 476 15.85 -7.27 -9.09
N LYS A 477 14.68 -7.89 -9.13
CA LYS A 477 14.45 -9.06 -9.95
C LYS A 477 14.15 -8.57 -11.36
N SER A 478 14.86 -9.13 -12.33
CA SER A 478 14.39 -9.08 -13.72
C SER A 478 13.23 -10.06 -13.82
N GLY A 479 12.00 -9.54 -13.75
CA GLY A 479 10.80 -10.32 -14.08
C GLY A 479 10.73 -10.60 -15.58
N SER A 480 9.91 -11.56 -15.97
CA SER A 480 9.50 -11.68 -17.38
C SER A 480 8.19 -10.90 -17.57
N MET A 481 7.94 -10.44 -18.79
CA MET A 481 6.66 -9.77 -19.10
C MET A 481 5.47 -10.70 -18.86
N ILE A 482 5.62 -12.02 -19.08
CA ILE A 482 4.56 -12.99 -18.83
C ILE A 482 4.26 -13.13 -17.32
N ASP A 483 5.29 -13.08 -16.47
CA ASP A 483 5.11 -13.09 -15.01
C ASP A 483 4.35 -11.84 -14.52
N ALA A 484 4.81 -10.67 -14.99
CA ALA A 484 4.13 -9.41 -14.70
C ALA A 484 2.69 -9.41 -15.22
N PHE A 485 2.44 -10.00 -16.39
CA PHE A 485 1.12 -10.07 -17.01
C PHE A 485 0.13 -10.83 -16.13
N TRP A 486 0.41 -12.09 -15.79
CA TRP A 486 -0.56 -12.88 -15.02
C TRP A 486 -0.75 -12.34 -13.60
N ARG A 487 0.27 -11.76 -12.97
CA ARG A 487 0.12 -11.09 -11.67
C ARG A 487 -0.72 -9.83 -11.77
N THR A 488 -0.55 -9.06 -12.85
CA THR A 488 -1.32 -7.84 -13.09
C THR A 488 -2.81 -8.12 -13.23
N LEU A 489 -3.19 -9.17 -13.98
CA LEU A 489 -4.61 -9.54 -14.17
C LEU A 489 -5.37 -9.77 -12.85
N ILE A 490 -4.68 -10.20 -11.80
CA ILE A 490 -5.24 -10.49 -10.48
C ILE A 490 -4.77 -9.52 -9.40
N GLY A 491 -4.08 -8.43 -9.76
CA GLY A 491 -3.50 -7.49 -8.79
C GLY A 491 -2.54 -8.14 -7.79
N ASN A 492 -1.94 -9.28 -8.14
CA ASN A 492 -1.10 -10.10 -7.26
C ASN A 492 -1.80 -10.57 -5.96
N ILE A 493 -3.14 -10.59 -5.92
CA ILE A 493 -3.95 -11.13 -4.82
C ILE A 493 -4.59 -12.45 -5.25
N GLY A 494 -5.09 -13.21 -4.28
CA GLY A 494 -5.80 -14.47 -4.53
C GLY A 494 -7.09 -14.53 -3.72
N LEU A 495 -8.25 -14.58 -4.37
CA LEU A 495 -9.48 -14.89 -3.64
C LEU A 495 -9.36 -16.31 -3.07
N GLY A 496 -9.80 -16.48 -1.82
CA GLY A 496 -9.63 -17.76 -1.14
C GLY A 496 -8.37 -17.90 -0.30
N THR A 497 -7.37 -17.03 -0.45
CA THR A 497 -6.08 -17.15 0.25
C THR A 497 -5.99 -16.29 1.50
N SER A 498 -5.18 -16.73 2.45
CA SER A 498 -4.84 -15.97 3.68
C SER A 498 -3.50 -15.23 3.57
N HIS A 499 -2.85 -15.28 2.40
CA HIS A 499 -1.51 -14.71 2.18
C HIS A 499 -1.53 -13.78 0.96
N TYR A 500 -0.77 -12.69 1.07
CA TYR A 500 -0.44 -11.72 0.04
C TYR A 500 1.09 -11.47 0.09
N PRO A 501 1.78 -11.35 -1.06
CA PRO A 501 1.31 -11.59 -2.43
C PRO A 501 1.00 -13.07 -2.70
N VAL A 502 0.37 -13.38 -3.84
CA VAL A 502 0.16 -14.77 -4.26
C VAL A 502 1.48 -15.49 -4.55
N SER A 503 1.53 -16.78 -4.20
CA SER A 503 2.67 -17.64 -4.47
C SER A 503 2.86 -17.91 -5.96
N GLU A 504 4.07 -18.33 -6.35
CA GLU A 504 4.41 -18.69 -7.74
C GLU A 504 3.46 -19.75 -8.33
N ASP A 505 2.92 -20.66 -7.50
CA ASP A 505 2.03 -21.73 -7.97
C ASP A 505 0.71 -21.22 -8.60
N TRP A 506 0.36 -19.94 -8.41
CA TRP A 506 -0.78 -19.34 -9.10
C TRP A 506 -0.62 -19.29 -10.62
N VAL A 507 0.61 -19.42 -11.13
CA VAL A 507 0.87 -19.57 -12.57
C VAL A 507 0.19 -20.82 -13.15
N TYR A 508 0.05 -21.91 -12.37
CA TYR A 508 -0.64 -23.12 -12.84
C TYR A 508 -2.16 -22.90 -12.93
N LYS A 509 -2.73 -22.12 -12.01
CA LYS A 509 -4.13 -21.71 -12.07
C LYS A 509 -4.40 -20.79 -13.25
N PHE A 510 -3.46 -19.89 -13.53
CA PHE A 510 -3.50 -19.06 -14.73
C PHE A 510 -3.43 -19.90 -16.00
N ALA A 511 -2.54 -20.90 -16.06
CA ALA A 511 -2.42 -21.80 -17.20
C ALA A 511 -3.72 -22.57 -17.46
N ALA A 512 -4.33 -23.15 -16.42
CA ALA A 512 -5.62 -23.83 -16.52
C ALA A 512 -6.74 -22.89 -17.00
N PHE A 513 -6.81 -21.69 -16.43
CA PHE A 513 -7.74 -20.65 -16.85
C PHE A 513 -7.54 -20.24 -18.32
N ALA A 514 -6.29 -20.08 -18.78
CA ALA A 514 -5.98 -19.73 -20.17
C ALA A 514 -6.40 -20.84 -21.15
N LEU A 515 -6.19 -22.12 -20.79
CA LEU A 515 -6.66 -23.25 -21.60
C LEU A 515 -8.18 -23.31 -21.68
N GLN A 516 -8.88 -23.12 -20.56
CA GLN A 516 -10.33 -23.04 -20.52
C GLN A 516 -10.85 -21.88 -21.37
N ALA A 517 -10.24 -20.69 -21.24
CA ALA A 517 -10.58 -19.52 -22.03
C ALA A 517 -10.44 -19.78 -23.54
N ARG A 518 -9.39 -20.50 -23.94
CA ARG A 518 -9.16 -20.90 -25.32
C ARG A 518 -10.28 -21.79 -25.85
N GLU A 519 -10.66 -22.82 -25.11
CA GLU A 519 -11.71 -23.78 -25.51
C GLU A 519 -13.07 -23.09 -25.63
N GLU A 520 -13.44 -22.28 -24.64
CA GLU A 520 -14.71 -21.53 -24.61
C GLU A 520 -14.84 -20.56 -25.79
N LEU A 521 -13.77 -19.80 -26.08
CA LEU A 521 -13.77 -18.88 -27.22
C LEU A 521 -13.85 -19.64 -28.56
N GLN A 522 -13.12 -20.75 -28.71
CA GLN A 522 -13.18 -21.57 -29.93
C GLN A 522 -14.57 -22.16 -30.17
N LEU A 523 -15.26 -22.62 -29.13
CA LEU A 523 -16.65 -23.09 -29.20
C LEU A 523 -17.62 -21.96 -29.59
N HIS A 524 -17.45 -20.77 -29.02
CA HIS A 524 -18.22 -19.59 -29.38
C HIS A 524 -18.01 -19.15 -30.83
N PHE A 525 -16.77 -19.13 -31.32
CA PHE A 525 -16.47 -18.77 -32.71
C PHE A 525 -16.97 -19.82 -33.72
N SER A 526 -16.99 -21.09 -33.33
CA SER A 526 -17.49 -22.20 -34.17
C SER A 526 -19.02 -22.23 -34.29
N SER A 527 -19.74 -21.62 -33.34
CA SER A 527 -21.21 -21.57 -33.30
C SER A 527 -21.82 -20.28 -33.87
N SER A 528 -21.01 -19.26 -34.14
CA SER A 528 -21.44 -17.99 -34.75
C SER A 528 -21.54 -18.12 -36.29
N ALA A 529 -22.68 -17.76 -36.87
CA ALA A 529 -22.93 -17.87 -38.32
C ALA A 529 -22.10 -16.89 -39.17
N ASP A 530 -21.56 -15.82 -38.57
CA ASP A 530 -20.85 -14.74 -39.28
C ASP A 530 -19.35 -15.03 -39.52
N THR A 531 -18.79 -16.08 -38.90
CA THR A 531 -17.34 -16.37 -38.91
C THR A 531 -16.86 -17.21 -40.11
N GLN A 532 -17.77 -17.72 -40.96
CA GLN A 532 -17.39 -18.52 -42.13
C GLN A 532 -16.69 -17.72 -43.25
N SER A 533 -16.69 -16.38 -43.21
CA SER A 533 -15.96 -15.55 -44.20
C SER A 533 -14.58 -15.06 -43.74
N ALA A 534 -14.29 -15.05 -42.42
CA ALA A 534 -13.03 -14.53 -41.86
C ALA A 534 -11.98 -15.62 -41.60
N ALA A 535 -12.36 -16.90 -41.66
CA ALA A 535 -11.48 -18.05 -41.37
C ALA A 535 -10.41 -18.34 -42.43
N VAL A 536 -10.29 -17.52 -43.48
CA VAL A 536 -9.40 -17.80 -44.63
C VAL A 536 -7.99 -17.21 -44.46
N GLU A 537 -7.76 -16.26 -43.55
CA GLU A 537 -6.47 -15.53 -43.50
C GLU A 537 -5.67 -15.61 -42.18
N SER A 538 -6.19 -16.17 -41.08
CA SER A 538 -5.45 -16.23 -39.80
C SER A 538 -5.34 -17.66 -39.24
N PRO A 539 -4.14 -18.13 -38.82
CA PRO A 539 -3.90 -19.53 -38.42
C PRO A 539 -4.47 -19.93 -37.05
N SER A 540 -4.98 -18.99 -36.25
CA SER A 540 -5.65 -19.26 -34.97
C SER A 540 -6.78 -18.25 -34.69
N LEU A 541 -7.85 -18.73 -34.02
CA LEU A 541 -8.97 -17.92 -33.53
C LEU A 541 -8.67 -17.22 -32.19
N THR A 542 -7.61 -17.61 -31.49
CA THR A 542 -7.20 -17.10 -30.18
C THR A 542 -5.67 -16.89 -30.12
N PRO A 543 -5.09 -16.07 -31.03
CA PRO A 543 -3.64 -15.95 -31.18
C PRO A 543 -2.91 -15.43 -29.93
N GLY A 544 -3.55 -14.53 -29.16
CA GLY A 544 -2.99 -14.00 -27.92
C GLY A 544 -2.88 -15.05 -26.83
N ILE A 545 -3.98 -15.79 -26.58
CA ILE A 545 -3.98 -16.91 -25.63
C ILE A 545 -3.04 -18.03 -26.08
N ASP A 546 -2.97 -18.33 -27.37
CA ASP A 546 -2.04 -19.35 -27.89
C ASP A 546 -0.57 -18.97 -27.67
N LEU A 547 -0.23 -17.68 -27.71
CA LEU A 547 1.10 -17.21 -27.33
C LEU A 547 1.35 -17.41 -25.83
N VAL A 548 0.39 -17.02 -24.99
CA VAL A 548 0.46 -17.22 -23.53
C VAL A 548 0.66 -18.70 -23.18
N VAL A 549 -0.17 -19.59 -23.73
CA VAL A 549 -0.09 -21.04 -23.47
C VAL A 549 1.27 -21.59 -23.89
N ARG A 550 1.81 -21.18 -25.05
CA ARG A 550 3.16 -21.58 -25.48
C ARG A 550 4.25 -21.10 -24.52
N LEU A 551 4.23 -19.82 -24.12
CA LEU A 551 5.19 -19.27 -23.17
C LEU A 551 5.15 -20.01 -21.82
N LEU A 552 3.95 -20.36 -21.36
CA LEU A 552 3.78 -21.14 -20.13
C LEU A 552 4.32 -22.57 -20.32
N GLN A 553 4.10 -23.23 -21.45
CA GLN A 553 4.66 -24.57 -21.70
C GLN A 553 6.19 -24.56 -21.66
N ASP A 554 6.83 -23.55 -22.26
CA ASP A 554 8.28 -23.38 -22.27
C ASP A 554 8.84 -23.16 -20.85
N LEU A 555 8.17 -22.33 -20.04
CA LEU A 555 8.53 -22.03 -18.66
C LEU A 555 8.50 -23.26 -17.73
N HIS A 556 7.58 -24.21 -17.97
CA HIS A 556 7.29 -25.29 -17.01
C HIS A 556 7.92 -26.65 -17.35
N HIS A 557 8.70 -26.75 -18.44
CA HIS A 557 9.44 -27.96 -18.85
C HIS A 557 8.58 -29.25 -18.84
N GLY A 558 7.28 -29.13 -19.14
CA GLY A 558 6.36 -30.27 -19.19
C GLY A 558 5.95 -30.88 -17.84
N LYS A 559 6.12 -30.20 -16.70
CA LYS A 559 5.57 -30.69 -15.42
C LYS A 559 4.03 -30.72 -15.45
N GLU A 560 3.47 -31.90 -15.19
CA GLU A 560 2.02 -32.14 -15.06
C GLU A 560 1.47 -31.42 -13.82
N GLY A 561 0.81 -30.28 -14.05
CA GLY A 561 0.02 -29.53 -13.07
C GLY A 561 -1.20 -28.84 -13.69
N LEU A 562 -1.56 -29.22 -14.93
CA LEU A 562 -2.66 -28.66 -15.71
C LEU A 562 -4.06 -29.15 -15.26
N ASP A 563 -4.12 -30.05 -14.28
CA ASP A 563 -5.36 -30.56 -13.66
C ASP A 563 -5.89 -29.67 -12.51
N GLN A 564 -5.36 -28.45 -12.35
CA GLN A 564 -5.88 -27.51 -11.35
C GLN A 564 -7.11 -26.76 -11.86
N ASP A 565 -8.10 -26.55 -10.99
CA ASP A 565 -9.26 -25.72 -11.27
C ASP A 565 -8.84 -24.24 -11.48
N GLY A 566 -9.05 -23.74 -12.71
CA GLY A 566 -8.82 -22.34 -13.09
C GLY A 566 -9.84 -21.36 -12.52
N GLY A 567 -10.93 -21.85 -11.92
CA GLY A 567 -12.04 -21.03 -11.43
C GLY A 567 -11.67 -20.03 -10.34
N LEU A 568 -10.67 -20.32 -9.49
CA LEU A 568 -10.16 -19.34 -8.51
C LEU A 568 -9.43 -18.18 -9.18
N TYR A 569 -8.67 -18.45 -10.24
CA TYR A 569 -7.98 -17.41 -11.01
C TYR A 569 -9.00 -16.55 -11.76
N GLU A 570 -9.97 -17.18 -12.43
CA GLU A 570 -11.08 -16.49 -13.09
C GLU A 570 -11.83 -15.56 -12.11
N SER A 571 -12.18 -16.08 -10.92
CA SER A 571 -12.85 -15.30 -9.88
C SER A 571 -12.05 -14.08 -9.46
N THR A 572 -10.75 -14.26 -9.26
CA THR A 572 -9.84 -13.20 -8.81
C THR A 572 -9.63 -12.16 -9.91
N MET A 573 -9.43 -12.60 -11.16
CA MET A 573 -9.32 -11.71 -12.32
C MET A 573 -10.61 -10.92 -12.53
N HIS A 574 -11.78 -11.56 -12.40
CA HIS A 574 -13.05 -10.86 -12.45
C HIS A 574 -13.19 -9.86 -11.30
N HIS A 575 -12.71 -10.17 -10.09
CA HIS A 575 -12.75 -9.22 -8.99
C HIS A 575 -11.87 -8.01 -9.26
N VAL A 576 -10.63 -8.19 -9.73
CA VAL A 576 -9.63 -7.13 -9.85
C VAL A 576 -9.70 -6.38 -11.18
N SER A 577 -9.76 -7.10 -12.30
CA SER A 577 -9.64 -6.53 -13.64
C SER A 577 -10.96 -6.01 -14.22
N TRP A 578 -12.12 -6.46 -13.71
CA TRP A 578 -13.41 -6.05 -14.27
C TRP A 578 -13.66 -4.55 -14.10
N HIS A 579 -14.17 -3.90 -15.15
CA HIS A 579 -14.28 -2.44 -15.24
C HIS A 579 -12.96 -1.67 -15.12
N ARG A 580 -11.80 -2.34 -15.28
CA ARG A 580 -10.49 -1.70 -15.43
C ARG A 580 -9.96 -1.92 -16.85
N ARG A 581 -8.86 -1.24 -17.15
CA ARG A 581 -8.06 -1.49 -18.35
C ARG A 581 -6.60 -1.66 -18.00
N MET A 582 -5.93 -2.53 -18.74
CA MET A 582 -4.48 -2.66 -18.66
C MET A 582 -3.78 -1.49 -19.35
N PHE A 583 -2.63 -1.10 -18.83
CA PHE A 583 -1.78 -0.07 -19.42
C PHE A 583 -0.29 -0.43 -19.29
N LEU A 584 0.53 0.15 -20.16
CA LEU A 584 1.98 0.17 -20.04
C LEU A 584 2.48 1.61 -19.86
N THR A 585 3.52 1.79 -19.06
CA THR A 585 4.20 3.08 -18.91
C THR A 585 5.36 3.25 -19.91
N ASN A 586 6.01 4.42 -19.96
CA ASN A 586 7.20 4.64 -20.79
C ASN A 586 8.40 3.81 -20.32
N GLY A 587 8.54 3.66 -19.01
CA GLY A 587 9.54 2.83 -18.36
C GLY A 587 9.25 1.34 -18.41
N GLY A 588 8.15 0.92 -19.04
CA GLY A 588 7.83 -0.50 -19.27
C GLY A 588 7.03 -1.19 -18.17
N TYR A 589 6.55 -0.46 -17.15
CA TYR A 589 5.72 -1.05 -16.09
C TYR A 589 4.33 -1.41 -16.61
N LEU A 590 3.83 -2.57 -16.20
CA LEU A 590 2.48 -3.04 -16.51
C LEU A 590 1.55 -2.72 -15.33
N GLY A 591 0.34 -2.24 -15.63
CA GLY A 591 -0.62 -1.90 -14.59
C GLY A 591 -2.08 -2.02 -15.01
N LEU A 592 -2.97 -1.84 -14.03
CA LEU A 592 -4.42 -1.73 -14.21
C LEU A 592 -4.89 -0.38 -13.67
N ALA A 593 -5.73 0.31 -14.43
CA ALA A 593 -6.31 1.59 -14.04
C ALA A 593 -7.77 1.71 -14.49
N HIS A 594 -8.40 2.80 -14.06
CA HIS A 594 -9.78 3.13 -14.40
C HIS A 594 -10.00 3.35 -15.91
N PRO A 595 -11.20 3.07 -16.45
CA PRO A 595 -11.53 3.13 -17.88
C PRO A 595 -11.15 4.42 -18.61
N SER A 596 -11.27 5.57 -17.96
CA SER A 596 -11.01 6.90 -18.51
C SER A 596 -9.52 7.20 -18.68
N THR A 597 -8.63 6.34 -18.17
CA THR A 597 -7.18 6.43 -18.36
C THR A 597 -6.79 6.49 -19.83
N GLN A 598 -5.89 7.41 -20.18
CA GLN A 598 -5.38 7.65 -21.52
C GLN A 598 -3.83 7.63 -21.56
N PRO A 599 -3.23 7.38 -22.74
CA PRO A 599 -1.82 7.67 -22.96
C PRO A 599 -1.51 9.15 -22.66
N GLY A 600 -0.40 9.39 -21.98
CA GLY A 600 0.02 10.72 -21.52
C GLY A 600 -0.41 11.06 -20.08
N ASP A 601 -1.38 10.34 -19.51
CA ASP A 601 -1.71 10.46 -18.09
C ASP A 601 -0.51 10.04 -17.20
N GLU A 602 -0.41 10.60 -16.01
CA GLU A 602 0.71 10.37 -15.10
C GLU A 602 0.32 9.38 -14.01
N VAL A 603 1.21 8.43 -13.72
CA VAL A 603 1.09 7.53 -12.57
C VAL A 603 1.87 8.14 -11.43
N ILE A 604 1.23 8.33 -10.29
CA ILE A 604 1.81 8.91 -9.08
C ILE A 604 1.58 7.99 -7.88
N LEU A 605 2.38 8.18 -6.84
CA LEU A 605 2.21 7.55 -5.54
C LEU A 605 2.05 8.63 -4.49
N LEU A 606 0.85 8.76 -3.94
CA LEU A 606 0.56 9.74 -2.88
C LEU A 606 1.26 9.32 -1.57
N SER A 607 1.84 10.28 -0.85
CA SER A 607 2.44 10.03 0.47
C SER A 607 1.37 9.52 1.44
N GLY A 608 1.61 8.38 2.10
CA GLY A 608 0.64 7.68 2.94
C GLY A 608 -0.39 6.84 2.17
N GLY A 609 -0.33 6.84 0.84
CA GLY A 609 -1.20 6.00 0.00
C GLY A 609 -0.75 4.54 -0.02
N ARG A 610 -1.70 3.60 0.04
CA ARG A 610 -1.42 2.16 -0.07
C ARG A 610 -1.20 1.70 -1.50
N VAL A 611 -1.72 2.45 -2.48
CA VAL A 611 -1.66 2.12 -3.91
C VAL A 611 -1.25 3.35 -4.75
N PRO A 612 -0.68 3.15 -5.95
CA PRO A 612 -0.54 4.20 -6.96
C PRO A 612 -1.88 4.78 -7.44
N PHE A 613 -1.84 5.98 -8.03
CA PHE A 613 -2.99 6.66 -8.62
C PHE A 613 -2.64 7.15 -10.03
N VAL A 614 -3.62 7.10 -10.94
CA VAL A 614 -3.54 7.81 -12.23
C VAL A 614 -4.13 9.20 -12.07
N VAL A 615 -3.37 10.21 -12.50
CA VAL A 615 -3.79 11.60 -12.53
C VAL A 615 -3.61 12.20 -13.92
N LYS A 616 -4.48 13.16 -14.21
CA LYS A 616 -4.46 13.93 -15.45
C LYS A 616 -4.14 15.38 -15.14
N ARG A 617 -3.21 15.99 -15.88
CA ARG A 617 -2.94 17.44 -15.77
C ARG A 617 -4.18 18.26 -16.14
N GLY A 618 -4.35 19.38 -15.44
CA GLY A 618 -5.54 20.23 -15.48
C GLY A 618 -5.87 20.80 -16.85
N SER A 619 -7.11 21.28 -16.99
CA SER A 619 -7.62 21.93 -18.20
C SER A 619 -6.98 23.30 -18.43
N VAL A 620 -7.30 23.91 -19.57
CA VAL A 620 -6.84 25.27 -19.97
C VAL A 620 -7.06 26.32 -18.88
N ASP A 621 -8.10 26.15 -18.05
CA ASP A 621 -8.48 27.11 -17.00
C ASP A 621 -7.72 26.93 -15.67
N ARG A 622 -7.07 25.78 -15.43
CA ARG A 622 -6.21 25.51 -14.27
C ARG A 622 -5.00 24.65 -14.68
N PRO A 623 -4.03 25.20 -15.43
CA PRO A 623 -2.93 24.43 -16.03
C PRO A 623 -1.98 23.80 -15.01
N GLU A 624 -1.92 24.30 -13.78
CA GLU A 624 -1.06 23.79 -12.70
C GLU A 624 -1.73 22.73 -11.79
N GLY A 625 -3.01 22.42 -12.02
CA GLY A 625 -3.75 21.43 -11.22
C GLY A 625 -3.67 20.00 -11.76
N TYR A 626 -4.06 19.03 -10.94
CA TYR A 626 -4.24 17.63 -11.33
C TYR A 626 -5.65 17.16 -10.98
N SER A 627 -6.26 16.38 -11.87
CA SER A 627 -7.51 15.65 -11.62
C SER A 627 -7.21 14.17 -11.40
N ILE A 628 -7.79 13.58 -10.37
CA ILE A 628 -7.69 12.14 -10.11
C ILE A 628 -8.55 11.39 -11.14
N VAL A 629 -7.95 10.40 -11.81
CA VAL A 629 -8.66 9.46 -12.69
C VAL A 629 -9.11 8.24 -11.89
N GLY A 630 -8.27 7.77 -10.97
CA GLY A 630 -8.56 6.68 -10.04
C GLY A 630 -7.30 6.03 -9.52
N GLU A 631 -7.46 5.05 -8.63
CA GLU A 631 -6.36 4.20 -8.19
C GLU A 631 -5.84 3.29 -9.32
N ALA A 632 -4.60 2.85 -9.16
CA ALA A 632 -3.93 1.95 -10.09
C ALA A 632 -3.21 0.83 -9.35
N TYR A 633 -3.24 -0.36 -9.94
CA TYR A 633 -2.26 -1.39 -9.64
C TYR A 633 -1.09 -1.23 -10.62
N VAL A 634 0.14 -1.23 -10.13
CA VAL A 634 1.35 -1.21 -10.96
C VAL A 634 2.27 -2.32 -10.47
N HIS A 635 2.49 -3.33 -11.31
CA HIS A 635 3.26 -4.48 -10.87
C HIS A 635 4.69 -4.06 -10.53
N GLY A 636 5.04 -4.25 -9.26
CA GLY A 636 6.35 -3.94 -8.71
C GLY A 636 6.55 -2.60 -8.05
N ILE A 637 5.45 -1.91 -7.73
CA ILE A 637 5.44 -0.64 -6.99
C ILE A 637 4.50 -0.71 -5.78
N MET A 638 3.79 -1.83 -5.62
CA MET A 638 2.68 -1.94 -4.68
C MET A 638 3.11 -2.06 -3.22
N ASP A 639 4.39 -2.33 -2.94
CA ASP A 639 4.91 -2.74 -1.63
C ASP A 639 6.19 -2.00 -1.21
N GLY A 640 6.35 -0.76 -1.69
CA GLY A 640 7.44 0.13 -1.26
C GLY A 640 8.79 -0.12 -1.94
N GLU A 641 8.78 -0.83 -3.08
CA GLU A 641 9.95 -1.21 -3.86
C GLU A 641 10.78 -0.02 -4.33
N LEU A 642 10.13 1.13 -4.52
CA LEU A 642 10.75 2.40 -4.89
C LEU A 642 11.40 3.16 -3.72
N LEU A 643 11.23 2.71 -2.46
CA LEU A 643 11.50 3.52 -1.26
C LEU A 643 12.53 2.94 -0.26
N SER A 644 13.17 1.77 -0.53
CA SER A 644 14.03 1.05 0.44
C SER A 644 15.55 1.37 0.36
N PRO A 645 16.25 1.74 1.47
CA PRO A 645 17.62 2.28 1.46
C PRO A 645 18.78 1.36 1.92
N ARG A 646 18.64 0.04 2.11
CA ARG A 646 19.83 -0.82 2.35
C ARG A 646 20.18 -1.63 1.11
N ALA A 647 21.15 -1.12 0.35
CA ALA A 647 21.63 -1.68 -0.91
C ALA A 647 23.12 -2.04 -0.86
N TYR A 648 23.64 -2.62 -1.95
CA TYR A 648 25.07 -2.85 -2.15
C TYR A 648 25.85 -1.53 -2.22
N ILE A 649 26.98 -1.47 -1.52
CA ILE A 649 28.06 -0.51 -1.77
C ILE A 649 28.68 -0.87 -3.12
N ARG A 650 28.82 0.12 -4.02
CA ARG A 650 29.29 -0.08 -5.41
C ARG A 650 30.50 0.80 -5.70
N LEU A 651 31.65 0.16 -5.89
CA LEU A 651 32.93 0.83 -6.17
C LEU A 651 33.44 0.45 -7.55
N TRP A 652 33.98 1.42 -8.27
CA TRP A 652 34.53 1.21 -9.61
C TRP A 652 35.94 1.79 -9.72
N TYR A 653 36.91 0.91 -9.97
CA TYR A 653 38.32 1.22 -10.15
C TYR A 653 38.61 1.44 -11.64
N CYS A 654 39.13 2.61 -12.00
CA CYS A 654 39.42 2.98 -13.38
C CYS A 654 40.89 2.73 -13.69
N LEU A 655 41.20 1.73 -14.51
CA LEU A 655 42.56 1.27 -14.79
C LEU A 655 42.92 1.43 -16.28
N PRO A 656 44.11 1.95 -16.62
CA PRO A 656 44.56 2.03 -18.01
C PRO A 656 44.88 0.63 -18.54
N TYR A 657 44.38 0.31 -19.74
CA TYR A 657 44.42 -1.06 -20.26
C TYR A 657 44.81 -1.10 -21.75
N ARG A 658 45.78 -1.95 -22.11
CA ARG A 658 46.24 -2.15 -23.49
C ARG A 658 45.47 -3.28 -24.17
N GLN A 659 44.88 -2.96 -25.32
CA GLN A 659 43.89 -3.80 -26.01
C GLN A 659 44.44 -5.06 -26.71
N THR A 660 45.73 -5.37 -26.57
CA THR A 660 46.39 -6.50 -27.26
C THR A 660 46.46 -7.79 -26.45
N THR A 661 45.76 -7.86 -25.32
CA THR A 661 45.89 -8.96 -24.35
C THR A 661 44.79 -10.01 -24.51
N ASP A 662 45.14 -11.27 -24.27
CA ASP A 662 44.16 -12.37 -24.23
C ASP A 662 43.17 -12.18 -23.07
N LEU A 663 41.88 -12.03 -23.42
CA LEU A 663 40.80 -11.81 -22.45
C LEU A 663 40.56 -13.03 -21.56
N ASP A 664 40.83 -14.24 -22.05
CA ASP A 664 40.65 -15.45 -21.26
C ASP A 664 41.72 -15.56 -20.18
N CYS A 665 42.95 -15.11 -20.46
CA CYS A 665 44.00 -14.97 -19.46
C CYS A 665 43.59 -14.01 -18.32
N LEU A 666 43.02 -12.84 -18.66
CA LEU A 666 42.53 -11.88 -17.67
C LEU A 666 41.41 -12.47 -16.79
N LYS A 667 40.44 -13.17 -17.41
CA LYS A 667 39.34 -13.82 -16.68
C LYS A 667 39.87 -14.90 -15.72
N GLN A 668 40.75 -15.79 -16.21
CA GLN A 668 41.34 -16.85 -15.39
C GLN A 668 42.14 -16.29 -14.21
N HIS A 669 42.90 -15.22 -14.43
CA HIS A 669 43.69 -14.55 -13.40
C HIS A 669 42.80 -13.99 -12.27
N LEU A 670 41.72 -13.31 -12.63
CA LEU A 670 40.76 -12.77 -11.66
C LEU A 670 40.01 -13.88 -10.92
N THR A 671 39.57 -14.92 -11.61
CA THR A 671 38.91 -16.09 -10.97
C THR A 671 39.83 -16.75 -9.94
N ALA A 672 41.12 -16.93 -10.26
CA ALA A 672 42.09 -17.50 -9.33
C ALA A 672 42.28 -16.61 -8.10
N ALA A 673 42.42 -15.28 -8.29
CA ALA A 673 42.56 -14.34 -7.18
C ALA A 673 41.29 -14.28 -6.30
N LEU A 674 40.09 -14.35 -6.88
CA LEU A 674 38.83 -14.42 -6.14
C LEU A 674 38.65 -15.72 -5.36
N SER A 675 39.13 -16.85 -5.90
CA SER A 675 39.13 -18.14 -5.21
C SER A 675 40.04 -18.10 -3.97
N GLU A 676 41.22 -17.49 -4.07
CA GLU A 676 42.08 -17.29 -2.89
C GLU A 676 41.50 -16.27 -1.90
N LEU A 677 40.80 -15.25 -2.38
CA LEU A 677 40.12 -14.28 -1.53
C LEU A 677 39.00 -14.93 -0.71
N SER A 678 38.19 -15.80 -1.31
CA SER A 678 37.09 -16.49 -0.63
C SER A 678 37.58 -17.50 0.43
N LYS A 679 38.76 -18.10 0.24
CA LYS A 679 39.40 -18.93 1.27
C LYS A 679 39.79 -18.12 2.51
N ARG A 680 40.19 -16.86 2.32
CA ARG A 680 40.59 -15.94 3.40
C ARG A 680 39.38 -15.26 4.04
N PHE A 681 38.33 -15.00 3.28
CA PHE A 681 37.08 -14.42 3.78
C PHE A 681 35.90 -15.29 3.36
N PRO A 682 35.65 -16.40 4.09
CA PRO A 682 34.62 -17.36 3.71
C PRO A 682 33.22 -16.77 3.63
N ASP A 683 32.92 -15.69 4.34
CA ASP A 683 31.61 -15.06 4.28
C ASP A 683 31.34 -14.29 2.97
N LEU A 684 32.38 -13.96 2.18
CA LEU A 684 32.20 -13.31 0.87
C LEU A 684 31.56 -14.22 -0.17
N ASN A 685 31.74 -15.53 -0.05
CA ASN A 685 31.08 -16.51 -0.90
C ASN A 685 29.67 -16.88 -0.41
N GLY A 686 29.27 -16.33 0.74
CA GLY A 686 28.00 -16.59 1.37
C GLY A 686 26.83 -15.86 0.73
N ARG A 687 25.63 -16.18 1.24
CA ARG A 687 24.37 -15.53 0.86
C ARG A 687 23.66 -14.97 2.08
N ILE A 688 23.00 -13.83 1.90
CA ILE A 688 22.18 -13.17 2.90
C ILE A 688 20.72 -13.54 2.68
N PHE A 689 20.02 -13.89 3.74
CA PHE A 689 18.62 -14.27 3.75
C PHE A 689 17.84 -13.32 4.65
N LEU A 690 16.64 -12.93 4.24
CA LEU A 690 15.68 -12.28 5.12
C LEU A 690 14.81 -13.36 5.76
N LEU A 691 14.79 -13.38 7.09
CA LEU A 691 14.08 -14.36 7.88
C LEU A 691 12.60 -14.01 7.97
N SER A 692 11.73 -15.02 7.85
CA SER A 692 10.30 -14.91 8.13
C SER A 692 9.99 -14.99 9.62
N ASN A 693 10.88 -15.59 10.42
CA ASN A 693 10.75 -15.68 11.87
C ASN A 693 12.13 -15.73 12.56
N PRO A 694 12.49 -14.75 13.42
CA PRO A 694 11.76 -13.51 13.68
C PRO A 694 11.77 -12.58 12.44
N PRO A 695 10.66 -11.88 12.15
CA PRO A 695 10.56 -11.01 10.98
C PRO A 695 11.54 -9.83 11.06
N GLY A 696 11.92 -9.29 9.89
CA GLY A 696 12.84 -8.14 9.80
C GLY A 696 14.32 -8.45 10.11
N HIS A 697 14.66 -9.72 10.40
CA HIS A 697 16.02 -10.15 10.72
C HIS A 697 16.75 -10.75 9.51
N LEU A 698 18.07 -10.55 9.45
CA LEU A 698 18.91 -11.10 8.39
C LEU A 698 19.79 -12.23 8.92
N ALA A 699 19.95 -13.27 8.11
CA ALA A 699 20.91 -14.34 8.34
C ALA A 699 21.91 -14.44 7.18
N ILE A 700 23.12 -14.91 7.47
CA ILE A 700 24.12 -15.26 6.46
C ILE A 700 24.33 -16.77 6.47
N SER A 701 24.27 -17.41 5.30
CA SER A 701 24.70 -18.79 5.11
C SER A 701 26.06 -18.83 4.42
N THR A 702 26.99 -19.59 4.98
CA THR A 702 28.30 -19.91 4.40
C THR A 702 28.43 -21.41 4.06
N ASN A 703 27.32 -22.16 4.11
CA ASN A 703 27.32 -23.62 3.98
C ASN A 703 27.22 -24.09 2.51
N ASP A 704 26.59 -23.29 1.64
CA ASP A 704 26.50 -23.54 0.20
C ASP A 704 27.65 -22.83 -0.52
N ILE A 705 28.85 -23.43 -0.48
CA ILE A 705 30.07 -22.85 -1.06
C ILE A 705 29.94 -22.80 -2.59
N LYS A 706 29.63 -21.63 -3.14
CA LYS A 706 29.79 -21.28 -4.57
C LYS A 706 30.93 -20.28 -4.71
N ASP A 707 31.57 -20.19 -5.88
CA ASP A 707 32.57 -19.15 -6.10
C ASP A 707 31.95 -17.74 -5.99
N ILE A 708 32.77 -16.74 -5.63
CA ILE A 708 32.34 -15.33 -5.64
C ILE A 708 31.84 -15.00 -7.05
N PRO A 709 30.58 -14.51 -7.20
CA PRO A 709 30.05 -14.15 -8.51
C PRO A 709 30.95 -13.15 -9.24
N PHE A 710 31.30 -13.49 -10.48
CA PHE A 710 32.16 -12.70 -11.35
C PHE A 710 31.51 -12.51 -12.72
N LYS A 711 31.33 -11.26 -13.15
CA LYS A 711 30.78 -10.91 -14.47
C LYS A 711 31.78 -10.11 -15.29
N PHE A 712 31.89 -10.43 -16.57
CA PHE A 712 32.76 -9.75 -17.51
C PHE A 712 31.94 -9.17 -18.67
N PHE A 713 32.11 -7.89 -18.95
CA PHE A 713 31.42 -7.15 -19.99
C PHE A 713 32.44 -6.54 -20.94
N ASP A 714 32.36 -6.89 -22.22
CA ASP A 714 33.12 -6.21 -23.27
C ASP A 714 32.26 -5.10 -23.89
N GLN A 715 32.59 -3.85 -23.59
CA GLN A 715 31.81 -2.66 -23.96
C GLN A 715 32.66 -1.60 -24.65
N ARG A 716 33.71 -2.02 -25.36
CA ARG A 716 34.59 -1.11 -26.11
C ARG A 716 33.84 -0.23 -27.10
N VAL A 717 32.70 -0.69 -27.62
CA VAL A 717 31.88 0.03 -28.61
C VAL A 717 30.57 0.56 -28.01
N SER A 718 30.07 -0.04 -26.92
CA SER A 718 28.73 0.22 -26.38
C SER A 718 28.70 1.07 -25.12
N PHE A 719 29.85 1.31 -24.46
CA PHE A 719 29.92 2.24 -23.33
C PHE A 719 30.03 3.68 -23.84
N SER A 720 29.20 4.59 -23.32
CA SER A 720 29.09 5.98 -23.81
C SER A 720 30.34 6.85 -23.62
N TRP A 721 31.38 6.31 -22.99
CA TRP A 721 32.62 7.01 -22.67
C TRP A 721 33.83 6.17 -23.08
N THR A 722 34.79 6.80 -23.76
CA THR A 722 36.13 6.23 -23.88
C THR A 722 36.94 6.52 -22.61
N TYR A 723 37.96 5.70 -22.33
CA TYR A 723 38.82 5.93 -21.16
C TYR A 723 39.57 7.26 -21.25
N SER A 724 39.98 7.67 -22.46
CA SER A 724 40.62 8.97 -22.70
C SER A 724 39.69 10.14 -22.36
N GLN A 725 38.41 10.06 -22.77
CA GLN A 725 37.41 11.06 -22.40
C GLN A 725 37.19 11.13 -20.89
N LEU A 726 37.07 9.98 -20.22
CA LEU A 726 36.95 9.93 -18.75
C LEU A 726 38.15 10.61 -18.09
N LYS A 727 39.37 10.24 -18.50
CA LYS A 727 40.61 10.79 -17.92
C LYS A 727 40.73 12.30 -18.14
N SER A 728 40.43 12.79 -19.35
CA SER A 728 40.47 14.22 -19.67
C SER A 728 39.45 15.08 -18.89
N GLN A 729 38.34 14.48 -18.45
CA GLN A 729 37.31 15.16 -17.67
C GLN A 729 37.38 14.85 -16.17
N GLY A 730 38.47 14.24 -15.69
CA GLY A 730 38.64 13.91 -14.27
C GLY A 730 37.66 12.85 -13.75
N PHE A 731 37.22 11.93 -14.60
CA PHE A 731 36.28 10.85 -14.30
C PHE A 731 34.98 11.38 -13.65
N PRO A 732 34.14 12.11 -14.41
CA PRO A 732 32.99 12.81 -13.84
C PRO A 732 31.94 11.85 -13.29
N ALA A 733 31.29 12.22 -12.18
CA ALA A 733 30.29 11.36 -11.51
C ALA A 733 29.20 10.83 -12.46
N LYS A 734 28.72 11.67 -13.39
CA LYS A 734 27.69 11.29 -14.39
C LYS A 734 28.05 10.08 -15.26
N ALA A 735 29.34 9.77 -15.44
CA ALA A 735 29.76 8.60 -16.21
C ALA A 735 29.52 7.27 -15.47
N PHE A 736 29.28 7.34 -14.16
CA PHE A 736 29.05 6.19 -13.27
C PHE A 736 27.61 6.15 -12.75
N VAL A 737 26.69 6.81 -13.45
CA VAL A 737 25.26 6.84 -13.13
C VAL A 737 24.44 6.30 -14.29
N ASN A 738 23.97 5.05 -14.17
CA ASN A 738 23.16 4.33 -15.16
C ASN A 738 22.71 2.98 -14.55
N ASP A 739 21.51 2.50 -14.90
CA ASP A 739 20.96 1.17 -14.66
C ASP A 739 21.96 0.01 -14.87
N SER A 740 22.89 0.14 -15.82
CA SER A 740 23.92 -0.88 -16.05
C SER A 740 24.81 -1.15 -14.83
N PHE A 741 24.88 -0.24 -13.86
CA PHE A 741 25.62 -0.40 -12.61
C PHE A 741 24.77 -1.02 -11.48
N ASP A 742 23.59 -1.54 -11.79
CA ASP A 742 22.71 -2.20 -10.83
C ASP A 742 22.97 -3.71 -10.69
N LEU A 743 22.55 -4.26 -9.54
CA LEU A 743 22.56 -5.70 -9.31
C LEU A 743 21.14 -6.26 -9.30
N PRO A 744 20.89 -7.39 -9.96
CA PRO A 744 19.55 -7.94 -10.10
C PRO A 744 19.13 -8.76 -8.87
N TYR A 745 19.50 -8.31 -7.66
CA TYR A 745 19.27 -9.06 -6.44
C TYR A 745 18.28 -8.37 -5.54
N ARG A 746 17.41 -9.18 -4.94
CA ARG A 746 16.49 -8.75 -3.89
C ARG A 746 16.35 -9.74 -2.78
N LEU A 747 16.25 -9.14 -1.61
CA LEU A 747 16.12 -9.85 -0.37
C LEU A 747 14.64 -9.99 -0.06
N GLU A 748 14.17 -11.22 -0.11
CA GLU A 748 12.77 -11.58 0.16
C GLU A 748 12.71 -12.54 1.34
N GLU A 749 11.63 -12.46 2.11
CA GLU A 749 11.38 -13.36 3.22
C GLU A 749 11.29 -14.80 2.71
N GLY A 750 12.15 -15.68 3.22
CA GLY A 750 12.18 -17.09 2.81
C GLY A 750 12.71 -17.35 1.38
N GLY A 751 13.21 -16.34 0.67
CA GLY A 751 13.80 -16.50 -0.66
C GLY A 751 15.17 -17.19 -0.67
N GLU A 752 15.75 -17.41 -1.85
CA GLU A 752 17.06 -18.07 -2.03
C GLU A 752 18.28 -17.27 -1.50
N GLY A 753 18.03 -16.14 -0.86
CA GLY A 753 19.03 -15.19 -0.42
C GLY A 753 19.77 -14.50 -1.57
N ILE A 754 20.68 -13.60 -1.25
CA ILE A 754 21.46 -12.82 -2.24
C ILE A 754 22.96 -12.87 -1.91
N PRO A 755 23.87 -12.75 -2.90
CA PRO A 755 25.30 -12.82 -2.65
C PRO A 755 25.80 -11.74 -1.69
N VAL A 756 26.73 -12.06 -0.81
CA VAL A 756 27.36 -11.05 0.05
C VAL A 756 28.24 -10.09 -0.76
N PHE A 757 28.96 -10.62 -1.76
CA PHE A 757 29.97 -9.92 -2.54
C PHE A 757 29.92 -10.35 -4.01
N GLU A 758 30.10 -9.41 -4.95
CA GLU A 758 30.16 -9.68 -6.40
C GLU A 758 31.18 -8.75 -7.07
N VAL A 759 31.85 -9.25 -8.11
CA VAL A 759 32.86 -8.49 -8.88
C VAL A 759 32.49 -8.43 -10.35
N HIS A 760 32.53 -7.23 -10.93
CA HIS A 760 32.31 -6.98 -12.35
C HIS A 760 33.57 -6.43 -13.01
N VAL A 761 33.78 -6.75 -14.29
CA VAL A 761 34.79 -6.09 -15.12
C VAL A 761 34.14 -5.58 -16.39
N ARG A 762 34.33 -4.29 -16.70
CA ARG A 762 33.92 -3.67 -17.97
C ARG A 762 35.17 -3.27 -18.74
N LEU A 763 35.36 -3.85 -19.91
CA LEU A 763 36.37 -3.42 -20.86
C LEU A 763 35.78 -2.31 -21.72
N ILE A 764 36.41 -1.13 -21.74
CA ILE A 764 35.98 0.02 -22.53
C ILE A 764 37.12 0.45 -23.47
N ASP A 765 36.83 1.34 -24.41
CA ASP A 765 37.86 1.80 -25.35
C ASP A 765 39.01 2.51 -24.60
N GLY A 766 40.17 1.86 -24.60
CA GLY A 766 41.41 2.34 -23.98
C GLY A 766 41.54 2.10 -22.48
N GLY A 767 40.64 1.34 -21.84
CA GLY A 767 40.71 1.12 -20.40
C GLY A 767 39.84 -0.01 -19.85
N LEU A 768 40.03 -0.31 -18.58
CA LEU A 768 39.31 -1.34 -17.83
C LEU A 768 38.69 -0.72 -16.58
N LEU A 769 37.41 -0.99 -16.35
CA LEU A 769 36.70 -0.62 -15.14
C LEU A 769 36.43 -1.87 -14.30
N LEU A 770 37.00 -1.94 -13.10
CA LEU A 770 36.79 -3.05 -12.15
C LEU A 770 35.77 -2.64 -11.09
N GLY A 771 34.59 -3.25 -11.15
CA GLY A 771 33.46 -3.03 -10.25
C GLY A 771 33.46 -4.01 -9.06
N ILE A 772 33.29 -3.50 -7.85
CA ILE A 772 33.21 -4.28 -6.62
C ILE A 772 31.91 -3.93 -5.90
N TYR A 773 31.13 -4.96 -5.58
CA TYR A 773 29.84 -4.86 -4.90
C TYR A 773 29.89 -5.58 -3.57
N GLY A 774 29.55 -4.89 -2.49
CA GLY A 774 29.46 -5.46 -1.15
C GLY A 774 28.16 -5.09 -0.45
N HIS A 775 27.43 -6.07 0.08
CA HIS A 775 26.17 -5.80 0.75
C HIS A 775 26.37 -5.10 2.11
N HIS A 776 25.73 -3.94 2.32
CA HIS A 776 26.04 -3.04 3.44
C HIS A 776 25.70 -3.63 4.83
N SER A 777 24.81 -4.63 4.92
CA SER A 777 24.51 -5.30 6.19
C SER A 777 25.71 -6.03 6.81
N LEU A 778 26.71 -6.42 6.01
CA LEU A 778 27.89 -7.17 6.47
C LEU A 778 29.19 -6.39 6.28
N LEU A 779 29.17 -5.40 5.39
CA LEU A 779 30.34 -4.72 4.87
C LEU A 779 30.17 -3.22 5.08
N ASP A 780 31.14 -2.60 5.74
CA ASP A 780 31.32 -1.16 5.77
C ASP A 780 32.62 -0.77 5.04
N ALA A 781 32.93 0.52 4.97
CA ALA A 781 34.11 1.02 4.29
C ALA A 781 35.43 0.46 4.87
N GLY A 782 35.51 0.28 6.20
CA GLY A 782 36.72 -0.23 6.87
C GLY A 782 36.99 -1.69 6.51
N ARG A 783 35.96 -2.53 6.59
CA ARG A 783 36.06 -3.95 6.24
C ARG A 783 36.31 -4.15 4.75
N MET A 784 35.61 -3.41 3.91
CA MET A 784 35.79 -3.48 2.46
C MET A 784 37.20 -3.04 2.04
N ASP A 785 37.83 -2.04 2.69
CA ASP A 785 39.20 -1.63 2.38
C ASP A 785 40.20 -2.79 2.58
N ILE A 786 40.05 -3.55 3.68
CA ILE A 786 40.87 -4.72 3.98
C ILE A 786 40.70 -5.78 2.87
N ILE A 787 39.44 -6.08 2.50
CA ILE A 787 39.11 -7.07 1.46
C ILE A 787 39.72 -6.65 0.12
N ILE A 788 39.57 -5.39 -0.28
CA ILE A 788 40.03 -4.89 -1.57
C ILE A 788 41.56 -4.85 -1.63
N ARG A 789 42.24 -4.41 -0.55
CA ARG A 789 43.71 -4.49 -0.49
C ARG A 789 44.21 -5.93 -0.58
N CYS A 790 43.56 -6.86 0.11
CA CYS A 790 43.88 -8.27 0.00
C CYS A 790 43.67 -8.78 -1.44
N PHE A 791 42.55 -8.43 -2.06
CA PHE A 791 42.25 -8.82 -3.43
C PHE A 791 43.29 -8.28 -4.41
N ALA A 792 43.64 -6.99 -4.32
CA ALA A 792 44.67 -6.38 -5.16
C ALA A 792 46.03 -7.06 -5.01
N GLU A 793 46.45 -7.41 -3.79
CA GLU A 793 47.70 -8.15 -3.56
C GLU A 793 47.67 -9.58 -4.11
N LEU A 794 46.52 -10.26 -4.02
CA LEU A 794 46.33 -11.59 -4.62
C LEU A 794 46.40 -11.57 -6.15
N THR A 795 46.11 -10.43 -6.78
CA THR A 795 46.35 -10.27 -8.22
C THR A 795 47.85 -10.22 -8.58
N LYS A 796 48.73 -9.84 -7.65
CA LYS A 796 50.18 -9.82 -7.86
C LYS A 796 50.81 -11.18 -7.56
N ASP A 797 50.45 -11.74 -6.40
CA ASP A 797 50.95 -13.03 -5.95
C ASP A 797 49.83 -13.78 -5.21
N PRO A 798 49.18 -14.76 -5.85
CA PRO A 798 48.14 -15.57 -5.25
C PRO A 798 48.59 -16.31 -3.97
N LYS A 799 49.90 -16.53 -3.79
CA LYS A 799 50.47 -17.24 -2.64
C LYS A 799 50.91 -16.31 -1.51
N LYS A 800 50.77 -14.99 -1.68
CA LYS A 800 51.25 -14.01 -0.69
C LYS A 800 50.51 -14.15 0.63
N THR A 801 51.21 -14.58 1.68
CA THR A 801 50.69 -14.54 3.05
C THR A 801 50.58 -13.09 3.49
N LEU A 802 49.36 -12.65 3.85
CA LEU A 802 49.11 -11.32 4.39
C LEU A 802 48.84 -11.48 5.89
N ASP A 803 49.40 -10.59 6.70
CA ASP A 803 49.19 -10.56 8.15
C ASP A 803 47.81 -9.96 8.45
N ILE A 804 46.76 -10.74 8.18
CA ILE A 804 45.36 -10.35 8.38
C ILE A 804 44.75 -11.34 9.35
N THR A 805 44.47 -10.89 10.56
CA THR A 805 43.68 -11.66 11.53
C THR A 805 42.22 -11.68 11.06
N ILE A 806 41.74 -12.85 10.68
CA ILE A 806 40.31 -13.09 10.42
C ILE A 806 39.66 -13.31 11.79
N PRO A 807 38.58 -12.60 12.15
CA PRO A 807 37.97 -12.78 13.45
C PRO A 807 37.37 -14.19 13.52
N ALA A 808 37.48 -14.86 14.66
CA ALA A 808 36.61 -16.00 14.94
C ALA A 808 35.15 -15.53 14.83
N ARG A 809 34.22 -16.40 14.38
CA ARG A 809 32.79 -16.08 14.30
C ARG A 809 32.35 -15.39 15.60
N LEU A 810 32.08 -14.10 15.55
CA LEU A 810 31.42 -13.41 16.66
C LEU A 810 30.01 -13.99 16.71
N SER A 811 29.72 -14.79 17.74
CA SER A 811 28.31 -15.08 18.07
C SER A 811 27.66 -13.76 18.47
N GLY A 812 26.40 -13.55 18.08
CA GLY A 812 25.64 -12.33 18.42
C GLY A 812 25.60 -12.02 19.93
N ASP A 813 25.92 -13.00 20.76
CA ASP A 813 25.99 -12.91 22.22
C ASP A 813 27.31 -12.33 22.76
N SER A 814 28.38 -12.26 21.95
CA SER A 814 29.73 -11.88 22.42
C SER A 814 29.90 -10.37 22.70
N LEU A 815 29.05 -9.53 22.12
CA LEU A 815 28.97 -8.09 22.38
C LEU A 815 28.07 -7.75 23.60
N ALA A 816 27.44 -8.76 24.23
CA ALA A 816 26.46 -8.58 25.29
C ALA A 816 27.05 -8.59 26.72
N ALA A 817 28.38 -8.56 26.88
CA ALA A 817 29.04 -8.74 28.18
C ALA A 817 29.73 -7.48 28.74
N THR A 818 29.45 -6.29 28.22
CA THR A 818 29.80 -5.02 28.90
C THR A 818 28.57 -4.49 29.62
N HIS A 819 28.73 -4.15 30.90
CA HIS A 819 27.70 -3.72 31.87
C HIS A 819 26.49 -3.01 31.24
N VAL A 820 25.34 -3.68 31.16
CA VAL A 820 24.06 -3.03 30.83
C VAL A 820 23.37 -2.68 32.15
N PRO A 821 23.25 -1.39 32.53
CA PRO A 821 22.39 -0.99 33.65
C PRO A 821 20.93 -1.42 33.39
N PRO A 822 20.08 -1.58 34.43
CA PRO A 822 18.70 -2.04 34.27
C PRO A 822 17.96 -1.24 33.20
N VAL A 823 17.40 -1.96 32.22
CA VAL A 823 16.99 -1.39 30.92
C VAL A 823 15.83 -0.41 31.10
N PRO A 824 16.00 0.86 30.68
CA PRO A 824 14.94 1.88 30.66
C PRO A 824 13.79 1.53 29.70
N ASP A 825 12.67 2.27 29.75
CA ASP A 825 11.56 2.05 28.83
C ASP A 825 11.92 2.42 27.36
N LEU A 826 11.07 2.06 26.40
CA LEU A 826 11.35 2.31 24.97
C LEU A 826 11.44 3.81 24.64
N ASN A 827 10.74 4.67 25.37
CA ASN A 827 10.78 6.13 25.16
C ASN A 827 12.08 6.73 25.68
N GLU A 828 12.57 6.24 26.82
CA GLU A 828 13.89 6.59 27.37
C GLU A 828 15.03 6.11 26.46
N LEU A 829 14.89 4.95 25.80
CA LEU A 829 15.88 4.52 24.78
C LEU A 829 15.86 5.41 23.53
N LEU A 830 14.68 5.84 23.09
CA LEU A 830 14.54 6.76 21.95
C LEU A 830 15.12 8.15 22.25
N SER A 831 14.99 8.66 23.47
CA SER A 831 15.56 9.96 23.83
C SER A 831 17.10 9.96 23.80
N CYS A 832 17.72 8.81 24.08
CA CYS A 832 19.17 8.59 23.93
C CYS A 832 19.62 8.32 22.48
N CYS A 833 18.67 8.14 21.56
CA CYS A 833 18.88 7.75 20.17
C CYS A 833 18.18 8.73 19.21
N PRO A 834 18.52 10.04 19.25
CA PRO A 834 17.77 11.10 18.55
C PRO A 834 17.79 10.97 17.02
N GLU A 835 18.70 10.16 16.47
CA GLU A 835 18.73 9.85 15.04
C GLU A 835 17.67 8.82 14.60
N TYR A 836 16.99 8.17 15.55
CA TYR A 836 15.99 7.14 15.28
C TYR A 836 14.59 7.56 15.73
N ARG A 837 13.57 7.04 15.03
CA ARG A 837 12.14 7.18 15.39
C ARG A 837 11.40 5.85 15.27
N LEU A 838 10.30 5.71 16.00
CA LEU A 838 9.36 4.61 15.77
C LEU A 838 8.38 4.96 14.66
N LEU A 839 8.08 3.97 13.83
CA LEU A 839 7.11 4.05 12.74
C LEU A 839 5.77 3.44 13.17
N SER A 840 4.68 3.88 12.54
CA SER A 840 3.34 3.34 12.78
C SER A 840 3.11 1.97 12.11
N SER A 841 3.91 1.63 11.10
CA SER A 841 3.91 0.35 10.40
C SER A 841 5.35 -0.11 10.07
N PRO A 842 5.60 -1.43 9.96
CA PRO A 842 6.93 -1.93 9.64
C PRO A 842 7.22 -1.61 8.19
N LEU A 843 8.26 -0.81 7.94
CA LEU A 843 8.78 -0.56 6.60
C LEU A 843 10.07 -1.34 6.41
N GLY A 844 10.42 -1.64 5.15
CA GLY A 844 11.75 -2.16 4.81
C GLY A 844 12.88 -1.35 5.48
N PRO A 845 14.13 -1.84 5.45
CA PRO A 845 15.20 -1.46 6.38
C PRO A 845 15.29 0.04 6.72
N THR A 846 15.62 0.37 7.98
CA THR A 846 15.64 1.73 8.58
C THR A 846 15.73 2.87 7.58
N GLN A 847 14.61 3.55 7.34
CA GLN A 847 14.46 4.58 6.30
C GLN A 847 14.59 6.00 6.84
N PHE A 848 15.21 6.90 6.07
CA PHE A 848 15.17 8.34 6.30
C PHE A 848 13.74 8.90 6.24
N ARG A 849 13.51 10.00 6.96
CA ARG A 849 12.28 10.80 6.87
C ARG A 849 12.10 11.26 5.42
N ALA A 850 10.88 11.20 4.89
CA ALA A 850 10.60 11.70 3.54
C ALA A 850 10.64 13.22 3.53
N GLN A 851 11.15 13.77 2.44
CA GLN A 851 11.04 15.19 2.10
C GLN A 851 9.56 15.59 1.96
N VAL A 852 9.20 16.78 2.44
CA VAL A 852 7.91 17.41 2.11
C VAL A 852 7.96 17.83 0.65
N ALA A 853 7.04 17.34 -0.19
CA ALA A 853 7.13 17.50 -1.64
C ALA A 853 7.09 18.98 -2.08
N GLY A 854 8.18 19.41 -2.72
CA GLY A 854 8.20 20.53 -3.68
C GLY A 854 8.51 19.99 -5.07
N GLU A 855 8.07 20.69 -6.12
CA GLU A 855 8.47 20.36 -7.49
C GLU A 855 9.99 20.57 -7.59
N SER A 856 10.76 19.47 -7.65
CA SER A 856 12.20 19.54 -7.87
C SER A 856 12.51 19.13 -9.32
N PRO A 857 13.29 19.93 -10.07
CA PRO A 857 13.70 19.63 -11.46
C PRO A 857 14.61 18.39 -11.64
N GLY A 858 14.74 17.54 -10.60
CA GLY A 858 15.58 16.36 -10.55
C GLY A 858 16.83 16.58 -9.70
N ASN A 859 17.48 15.49 -9.29
CA ASN A 859 18.74 15.54 -8.55
C ASN A 859 19.95 15.43 -9.49
N ILE A 860 20.99 16.18 -9.17
CA ILE A 860 22.28 16.14 -9.85
C ILE A 860 23.42 15.98 -8.86
N GLY A 861 24.46 15.26 -9.25
CA GLY A 861 25.70 15.14 -8.48
C GLY A 861 26.88 15.80 -9.18
N ARG A 862 27.69 16.55 -8.42
CA ARG A 862 28.93 17.15 -8.89
C ARG A 862 30.09 16.82 -7.95
N ILE A 863 31.28 16.66 -8.53
CA ILE A 863 32.53 16.47 -7.78
C ILE A 863 33.20 17.83 -7.67
N PHE A 864 33.49 18.23 -6.44
CA PHE A 864 34.24 19.44 -6.13
C PHE A 864 35.64 19.09 -5.65
N VAL A 865 36.65 19.79 -6.17
CA VAL A 865 38.05 19.54 -5.82
C VAL A 865 38.51 20.62 -4.85
N ILE A 866 38.96 20.22 -3.67
CA ILE A 866 39.51 21.11 -2.63
C ILE A 866 41.00 20.81 -2.50
N GLN A 867 41.85 21.82 -2.62
CA GLN A 867 43.31 21.63 -2.54
C GLN A 867 43.72 21.28 -1.11
N GLU A 868 44.71 20.40 -0.98
CA GLU A 868 45.15 19.92 0.33
C GLU A 868 45.74 21.06 1.19
N GLN A 869 46.44 21.99 0.54
CA GLN A 869 46.95 23.20 1.19
C GLN A 869 45.82 24.05 1.78
N THR A 870 44.71 24.23 1.07
CA THR A 870 43.55 24.99 1.56
C THR A 870 42.98 24.38 2.84
N VAL A 871 42.93 23.05 2.94
CA VAL A 871 42.45 22.37 4.15
C VAL A 871 43.47 22.47 5.29
N ARG A 872 44.78 22.41 5.00
CA ARG A 872 45.83 22.66 6.01
C ARG A 872 45.73 24.06 6.58
N ASP A 873 45.62 25.07 5.73
CA ASP A 873 45.54 26.47 6.13
C ASP A 873 44.31 26.72 7.01
N LEU A 874 43.15 26.15 6.64
CA LEU A 874 41.96 26.20 7.48
C LEU A 874 42.19 25.49 8.82
N LYS A 875 42.75 24.28 8.80
CA LYS A 875 43.00 23.49 10.01
C LYS A 875 43.90 24.23 10.99
N ASP A 876 44.95 24.89 10.52
CA ASP A 876 45.85 25.69 11.34
C ASP A 876 45.12 26.91 11.95
N LYS A 877 44.31 27.62 11.14
CA LYS A 877 43.51 28.75 11.60
C LYS A 877 42.47 28.35 12.67
N LEU A 878 41.71 27.28 12.42
CA LEU A 878 40.73 26.77 13.40
C LEU A 878 41.42 26.34 14.71
N THR A 879 42.67 25.85 14.63
CA THR A 879 43.46 25.49 15.82
C THR A 879 43.88 26.72 16.61
N CYS A 880 44.33 27.79 15.95
CA CYS A 880 44.75 29.03 16.60
C CYS A 880 43.59 29.77 17.28
N THR A 881 42.37 29.67 16.75
CA THR A 881 41.19 30.38 17.28
C THR A 881 40.53 29.66 18.48
N ARG A 882 40.84 28.37 18.73
CA ARG A 882 40.39 27.61 19.91
C ARG A 882 41.12 28.10 21.18
N LEU A 883 40.75 29.27 21.69
CA LEU A 883 41.25 29.83 22.95
C LEU A 883 40.58 29.11 24.14
N ASN A 884 41.38 28.30 24.86
CA ASN A 884 41.10 27.54 26.10
C ASN A 884 40.72 26.06 25.94
N ASP A 885 41.65 25.21 26.39
CA ASP A 885 41.53 23.83 26.89
C ASP A 885 41.28 22.61 25.97
N SER A 886 41.00 22.75 24.67
CA SER A 886 40.91 21.57 23.80
C SER A 886 42.27 21.18 23.21
N LYS A 887 42.92 20.11 23.71
CA LYS A 887 44.15 19.51 23.15
C LYS A 887 43.98 18.90 21.74
N HIS A 888 42.83 19.04 21.09
CA HIS A 888 42.50 18.34 19.85
C HIS A 888 42.49 19.29 18.64
N GLN A 889 43.36 19.04 17.68
CA GLN A 889 43.39 19.72 16.37
C GLN A 889 42.24 19.17 15.51
N PRO A 890 41.42 20.00 14.83
CA PRO A 890 40.33 19.50 13.99
C PRO A 890 40.85 18.56 12.90
N SER A 891 40.11 17.49 12.63
CA SER A 891 40.52 16.53 11.60
C SER A 891 40.37 17.10 10.19
N THR A 892 41.05 16.53 9.19
CA THR A 892 40.82 16.89 7.78
C THR A 892 39.36 16.71 7.40
N PHE A 893 38.73 15.62 7.87
CA PHE A 893 37.31 15.37 7.64
C PHE A 893 36.44 16.44 8.30
N THR A 894 36.72 16.83 9.54
CA THR A 894 36.02 17.91 10.26
C THR A 894 36.06 19.22 9.46
N CYS A 895 37.23 19.59 8.92
CA CYS A 895 37.37 20.79 8.10
C CYS A 895 36.55 20.71 6.80
N LEU A 896 36.65 19.60 6.07
CA LEU A 896 35.88 19.36 4.85
C LEU A 896 34.37 19.36 5.15
N ALA A 897 33.96 18.76 6.26
CA ALA A 897 32.58 18.67 6.70
C ALA A 897 32.00 20.03 7.09
N ALA A 898 32.74 20.83 7.85
CA ALA A 898 32.32 22.16 8.26
C ALA A 898 32.10 23.08 7.05
N ILE A 899 33.05 23.12 6.11
CA ILE A 899 32.90 23.91 4.88
C ILE A 899 31.74 23.38 4.03
N THR A 900 31.69 22.06 3.79
CA THR A 900 30.66 21.49 2.89
C THR A 900 29.25 21.68 3.46
N TRP A 901 29.06 21.40 4.75
CA TRP A 901 27.76 21.53 5.41
C TRP A 901 27.26 22.98 5.37
N ALA A 902 28.13 23.94 5.73
CA ALA A 902 27.73 25.34 5.78
C ALA A 902 27.24 25.84 4.41
N HIS A 903 28.03 25.59 3.37
CA HIS A 903 27.75 26.08 2.02
C HIS A 903 26.59 25.35 1.34
N VAL A 904 26.44 24.03 1.57
CA VAL A 904 25.30 23.27 1.06
C VAL A 904 24.00 23.73 1.71
N THR A 905 23.97 23.91 3.03
CA THR A 905 22.78 24.41 3.73
C THR A 905 22.43 25.82 3.27
N ASN A 906 23.42 26.71 3.10
CA ASN A 906 23.18 28.05 2.56
C ASN A 906 22.60 28.00 1.14
N ALA A 907 23.14 27.16 0.25
CA ALA A 907 22.62 27.01 -1.10
C ALA A 907 21.18 26.47 -1.12
N ARG A 908 20.86 25.47 -0.29
CA ARG A 908 19.49 24.95 -0.17
C ARG A 908 18.51 25.94 0.43
N ILE A 909 18.95 26.83 1.33
CA ILE A 909 18.10 27.89 1.88
C ILE A 909 17.84 28.95 0.82
N ALA A 910 18.87 29.31 0.02
CA ALA A 910 18.77 30.30 -1.05
C ALA A 910 17.80 29.86 -2.16
N SER A 911 17.70 28.56 -2.42
CA SER A 911 16.79 27.99 -3.44
C SER A 911 15.33 27.87 -2.98
N LEU A 912 14.98 28.24 -1.75
CA LEU A 912 13.60 28.18 -1.25
C LEU A 912 12.78 29.41 -1.64
N SER A 913 11.45 29.24 -1.78
CA SER A 913 10.53 30.36 -1.90
C SER A 913 10.45 31.15 -0.58
N SER A 914 10.29 32.47 -0.69
CA SER A 914 10.34 33.44 0.42
C SER A 914 9.30 33.26 1.53
N GLU A 915 8.36 32.33 1.40
CA GLU A 915 7.27 32.09 2.36
C GLU A 915 7.50 30.87 3.28
N THR A 916 8.65 30.20 3.19
CA THR A 916 8.90 28.95 3.92
C THR A 916 9.41 29.21 5.35
N SER A 917 8.59 28.91 6.37
CA SER A 917 9.03 28.89 7.76
C SER A 917 9.97 27.70 8.01
N LEU A 918 11.19 27.98 8.47
CA LEU A 918 12.24 26.99 8.70
C LEU A 918 12.53 26.85 10.20
N ALA A 919 12.96 25.65 10.61
CA ALA A 919 13.46 25.43 11.96
C ALA A 919 14.69 26.32 12.26
N GLU A 920 14.99 26.48 13.55
CA GLU A 920 16.14 27.28 13.99
C GLU A 920 17.46 26.52 13.87
N ASP A 921 17.43 25.19 14.02
CA ASP A 921 18.64 24.38 13.98
C ASP A 921 18.84 23.68 12.63
N ALA A 922 20.08 23.70 12.15
CA ALA A 922 20.57 22.83 11.10
C ALA A 922 21.22 21.59 11.72
N ARG A 923 21.08 20.43 11.07
CA ARG A 923 21.64 19.17 11.55
C ARG A 923 22.56 18.53 10.53
N LEU A 924 23.65 17.94 11.01
CA LEU A 924 24.57 17.15 10.20
C LEU A 924 24.71 15.75 10.78
N MET A 925 24.50 14.75 9.93
CA MET A 925 24.68 13.35 10.24
C MET A 925 25.94 12.82 9.57
N ILE A 926 26.74 12.08 10.33
CA ILE A 926 28.06 11.60 9.90
C ILE A 926 28.15 10.10 10.16
N SER A 927 28.90 9.38 9.32
CA SER A 927 29.23 7.97 9.56
C SER A 927 30.54 7.84 10.33
N VAL A 928 30.49 7.18 11.49
CA VAL A 928 31.65 6.99 12.38
C VAL A 928 31.90 5.50 12.62
N ASP A 929 33.12 5.03 12.37
CA ASP A 929 33.54 3.67 12.75
C ASP A 929 33.77 3.61 14.27
N TRP A 930 32.97 2.81 14.97
CA TRP A 930 33.01 2.70 16.42
C TRP A 930 33.99 1.63 16.93
N ARG A 931 34.58 0.78 16.07
CA ARG A 931 35.47 -0.32 16.50
C ARG A 931 36.66 0.13 17.35
N ARG A 932 37.20 1.33 17.07
CA ARG A 932 38.37 1.90 17.77
C ARG A 932 37.99 2.80 18.94
N ARG A 933 36.70 2.92 19.24
CA ARG A 933 36.16 3.91 20.19
C ARG A 933 35.52 3.29 21.43
N ILE A 934 35.33 1.97 21.42
CA ILE A 934 34.76 1.24 22.56
C ILE A 934 35.84 0.40 23.25
N SER A 935 35.62 0.06 24.51
CA SER A 935 36.62 -0.51 25.42
C SER A 935 36.81 -2.04 25.25
N THR A 936 36.46 -2.61 24.10
CA THR A 936 36.48 -4.07 23.88
C THR A 936 37.62 -4.50 22.94
N ASP A 937 38.59 -5.25 23.47
CA ASP A 937 39.69 -5.86 22.68
C ASP A 937 39.21 -7.00 21.74
N SER A 938 37.94 -7.38 21.81
CA SER A 938 37.37 -8.54 21.10
C SER A 938 36.94 -8.27 19.65
N ILE A 939 36.93 -7.00 19.20
CA ILE A 939 36.42 -6.64 17.87
C ILE A 939 37.57 -6.36 16.92
N SER A 940 37.85 -7.34 16.06
CA SER A 940 38.82 -7.19 14.99
C SER A 940 38.41 -6.09 13.99
N PRO A 941 39.38 -5.36 13.40
CA PRO A 941 39.13 -4.46 12.26
C PRO A 941 38.46 -5.13 11.04
N SER A 942 38.53 -6.47 10.96
CA SER A 942 37.91 -7.29 9.91
C SER A 942 36.50 -7.80 10.27
N SER A 943 35.95 -7.44 11.44
CA SER A 943 34.58 -7.74 11.87
C SER A 943 33.54 -7.03 10.99
N GLY A 944 32.29 -7.52 10.95
CA GLY A 944 31.17 -6.99 10.14
C GLY A 944 30.83 -5.51 10.38
N ASN A 945 29.75 -5.00 9.78
CA ASN A 945 29.43 -3.57 9.82
C ASN A 945 29.44 -2.96 11.24
N ALA A 946 30.22 -1.90 11.44
CA ALA A 946 30.38 -1.20 12.71
C ALA A 946 30.34 0.32 12.53
N ILE A 947 29.31 0.81 11.84
CA ILE A 947 29.10 2.25 11.59
C ILE A 947 28.02 2.80 12.52
N ALA A 948 28.36 3.87 13.23
CA ALA A 948 27.47 4.72 14.01
C ALA A 948 27.07 5.97 13.20
N LEU A 949 25.90 6.55 13.53
CA LEU A 949 25.33 7.73 12.85
C LEU A 949 25.07 8.87 13.85
N PRO A 950 26.09 9.44 14.51
CA PRO A 950 25.88 10.60 15.36
C PRO A 950 25.35 11.79 14.54
N ILE A 951 24.48 12.58 15.20
CA ILE A 951 23.95 13.84 14.67
C ILE A 951 24.53 14.99 15.50
N THR A 952 25.03 16.01 14.83
CA THR A 952 25.28 17.34 15.43
C THR A 952 24.16 18.30 15.01
N SER A 953 23.77 19.20 15.92
CA SER A 953 22.77 20.25 15.70
C SER A 953 23.40 21.61 16.02
N ILE A 954 23.24 22.59 15.15
CA ILE A 954 23.75 23.94 15.36
C ILE A 954 22.76 24.97 14.83
N ASP A 955 22.72 26.14 15.47
CA ASP A 955 21.85 27.23 15.06
C ASP A 955 22.15 27.65 13.61
N LYS A 956 21.09 27.75 12.80
CA LYS A 956 21.11 28.12 11.39
C LYS A 956 21.82 29.45 11.14
N SER A 957 21.71 30.42 12.05
CA SER A 957 22.44 31.70 11.91
C SER A 957 23.95 31.51 11.96
N THR A 958 24.45 30.53 12.72
CA THR A 958 25.87 30.18 12.76
C THR A 958 26.33 29.55 11.44
N ILE A 959 25.51 28.66 10.86
CA ILE A 959 25.75 28.10 9.52
C ILE A 959 25.85 29.20 8.45
N LEU A 960 24.91 30.14 8.45
CA LEU A 960 24.89 31.24 7.48
C LEU A 960 26.04 32.23 7.72
N ALA A 961 26.42 32.50 8.97
CA ALA A 961 27.57 33.34 9.31
C ALA A 961 28.88 32.76 8.74
N ALA A 962 29.10 31.44 8.87
CA ALA A 962 30.27 30.75 8.35
C ALA A 962 30.46 30.91 6.83
N CYS A 963 29.38 31.14 6.09
CA CYS A 963 29.47 31.39 4.65
C CYS A 963 30.05 32.78 4.32
N ASN A 964 29.89 33.75 5.22
CA ASN A 964 30.28 35.16 5.02
C ASN A 964 31.59 35.55 5.72
N GLU A 965 32.14 34.70 6.58
CA GLU A 965 33.44 34.92 7.23
C GLU A 965 34.59 34.91 6.23
N ASP A 966 35.67 35.65 6.51
CA ASP A 966 36.90 35.69 5.73
C ASP A 966 38.14 35.50 6.61
N GLU A 967 39.33 35.59 6.00
CA GLU A 967 40.60 35.41 6.72
C GLU A 967 40.85 36.46 7.81
N GLU A 968 40.27 37.66 7.71
CA GLU A 968 40.45 38.73 8.70
C GLU A 968 39.61 38.48 9.96
N THR A 969 38.44 37.85 9.80
CA THR A 969 37.53 37.53 10.92
C THR A 969 37.98 36.35 11.80
N GLY A 970 38.91 35.52 11.34
CA GLY A 970 39.43 34.37 12.10
C GLY A 970 38.50 33.15 12.17
N TYR A 971 37.44 33.13 11.34
CA TYR A 971 36.51 32.02 11.15
C TYR A 971 35.73 31.50 12.40
N PRO A 972 35.23 32.36 13.31
CA PRO A 972 34.63 31.91 14.58
C PRO A 972 33.40 30.98 14.43
N ALA A 973 32.55 31.19 13.42
CA ALA A 973 31.40 30.34 13.14
C ALA A 973 31.84 28.97 12.58
N LEU A 974 32.84 28.93 11.69
CA LEU A 974 33.42 27.65 11.26
C LEU A 974 34.12 26.91 12.42
N VAL A 975 34.72 27.61 13.38
CA VAL A 975 35.25 27.00 14.61
C VAL A 975 34.12 26.35 15.42
N ALA A 976 33.00 27.05 15.61
CA ALA A 976 31.84 26.50 16.31
C ALA A 976 31.28 25.25 15.61
N ILE A 977 31.13 25.30 14.28
CA ILE A 977 30.70 24.15 13.47
C ILE A 977 31.69 22.98 13.60
N ALA A 978 32.98 23.24 13.46
CA ALA A 978 34.02 22.21 13.57
C ALA A 978 34.07 21.58 14.97
N ASN A 979 33.88 22.37 16.03
CA ASN A 979 33.80 21.87 17.40
C ASN A 979 32.62 20.94 17.58
N SER A 980 31.43 21.33 17.11
CA SER A 980 30.24 20.50 17.26
C SER A 980 30.32 19.19 16.47
N ILE A 981 30.98 19.21 15.30
CA ILE A 981 31.31 18.00 14.54
C ILE A 981 32.27 17.09 15.32
N ASP A 982 33.36 17.66 15.88
CA ASP A 982 34.32 16.89 16.67
C ASP A 982 33.65 16.28 17.91
N GLU A 983 32.77 17.03 18.60
CA GLU A 983 31.98 16.54 19.74
C GLU A 983 31.07 15.38 19.37
N ALA A 984 30.32 15.48 18.27
CA ALA A 984 29.46 14.40 17.79
C ALA A 984 30.26 13.15 17.37
N ILE A 985 31.47 13.33 16.84
CA ILE A 985 32.38 12.21 16.55
C ILE A 985 32.91 11.57 17.84
N LEU A 986 33.27 12.40 18.83
CA LEU A 986 33.80 11.96 20.12
C LEU A 986 32.74 11.32 21.01
N SER A 987 31.46 11.68 20.85
CA SER A 987 30.34 11.09 21.60
C SER A 987 30.05 9.63 21.23
N VAL A 988 30.69 9.10 20.19
CA VAL A 988 30.58 7.68 19.83
C VAL A 988 31.53 6.88 20.72
N ASP A 989 31.00 6.37 21.82
CA ASP A 989 31.69 5.58 22.84
C ASP A 989 30.92 4.28 23.18
N ASP A 990 31.31 3.59 24.25
CA ASP A 990 30.67 2.37 24.73
C ASP A 990 29.17 2.57 25.00
N ASP A 991 28.78 3.67 25.65
CA ASP A 991 27.40 3.97 26.01
C ASP A 991 26.54 4.28 24.78
N PHE A 992 27.11 5.04 23.83
CA PHE A 992 26.46 5.33 22.56
C PHE A 992 26.06 4.05 21.81
N VAL A 993 27.00 3.11 21.68
CA VAL A 993 26.77 1.83 21.00
C VAL A 993 25.79 0.95 21.78
N ALA A 994 25.90 0.91 23.11
CA ALA A 994 25.04 0.13 23.98
C ALA A 994 23.57 0.57 23.91
N ALA A 995 23.29 1.88 23.97
CA ALA A 995 21.93 2.42 23.92
C ALA A 995 21.21 2.03 22.61
N ARG A 996 21.89 2.15 21.47
CA ARG A 996 21.33 1.82 20.16
C ARG A 996 21.13 0.32 19.99
N THR A 997 22.09 -0.47 20.46
CA THR A 997 21.96 -1.93 20.47
C THR A 997 20.76 -2.38 21.32
N ALA A 998 20.53 -1.73 22.47
CA ALA A 998 19.38 -1.99 23.31
C ALA A 998 18.06 -1.58 22.62
N LEU A 999 18.00 -0.44 21.93
CA LEU A 999 16.84 -0.01 21.15
C LEU A 999 16.44 -1.08 20.12
N PHE A 1000 17.38 -1.52 19.28
CA PHE A 1000 17.11 -2.53 18.25
C PHE A 1000 16.70 -3.89 18.82
N ARG A 1001 17.20 -4.28 20.00
CA ARG A 1001 16.80 -5.53 20.68
C ARG A 1001 15.43 -5.44 21.35
N LYS A 1002 15.02 -4.25 21.79
CA LYS A 1002 13.77 -4.03 22.52
C LYS A 1002 12.56 -4.07 21.59
N VAL A 1003 12.74 -3.65 20.33
CA VAL A 1003 11.67 -3.66 19.32
C VAL A 1003 11.55 -5.08 18.72
N PRO A 1004 10.36 -5.74 18.80
CA PRO A 1004 10.19 -7.11 18.32
C PRO A 1004 10.48 -7.31 16.82
N ASP A 1005 10.24 -6.27 16.03
CA ASP A 1005 10.55 -6.23 14.61
C ASP A 1005 11.33 -4.92 14.29
N PRO A 1006 12.62 -5.01 13.94
CA PRO A 1006 13.47 -3.84 13.74
C PRO A 1006 13.01 -2.95 12.57
N ARG A 1007 12.08 -3.43 11.72
CA ARG A 1007 11.44 -2.64 10.64
C ARG A 1007 10.59 -1.48 11.14
N PHE A 1008 10.23 -1.46 12.42
CA PHE A 1008 9.54 -0.32 13.04
C PHE A 1008 10.49 0.84 13.39
N ILE A 1009 11.80 0.68 13.23
CA ILE A 1009 12.78 1.73 13.52
C ILE A 1009 13.15 2.43 12.22
N GLY A 1010 12.84 3.73 12.11
CA GLY A 1010 13.26 4.64 11.03
C GLY A 1010 14.33 5.64 11.48
N LEU A 1011 14.95 6.36 10.54
CA LEU A 1011 15.88 7.46 10.78
C LEU A 1011 15.12 8.79 10.82
N ASP A 1012 15.36 9.59 11.84
CA ASP A 1012 14.70 10.87 12.06
C ASP A 1012 15.41 12.05 11.38
N PHE A 1013 15.66 11.90 10.08
CA PHE A 1013 16.49 12.79 9.29
C PHE A 1013 15.94 12.92 7.87
N ASP A 1014 15.81 14.16 7.36
CA ASP A 1014 15.28 14.47 6.02
C ASP A 1014 16.41 14.87 5.06
N LEU A 1015 16.89 13.92 4.26
CA LEU A 1015 17.98 14.18 3.32
C LEU A 1015 17.66 15.23 2.24
N GLY A 1016 16.37 15.45 1.94
CA GLY A 1016 15.94 16.47 0.98
C GLY A 1016 15.65 17.83 1.63
N GLY A 1017 15.67 17.90 2.97
CA GLY A 1017 15.40 19.11 3.71
C GLY A 1017 16.52 20.15 3.58
N PRO A 1018 16.22 21.45 3.70
CA PRO A 1018 17.23 22.51 3.59
C PRO A 1018 18.22 22.52 4.76
N LEU A 1019 17.82 21.99 5.92
CA LEU A 1019 18.57 22.07 7.17
C LEU A 1019 19.28 20.77 7.57
N ASP A 1020 18.94 19.65 6.94
CA ASP A 1020 19.49 18.33 7.25
C ASP A 1020 20.50 17.92 6.17
N PHE A 1021 21.76 17.71 6.55
CA PHE A 1021 22.80 17.26 5.62
C PHE A 1021 23.46 15.97 6.09
N TYR A 1022 23.63 15.01 5.18
CA TYR A 1022 24.39 13.79 5.43
C TYR A 1022 25.72 13.84 4.71
N LEU A 1023 26.81 13.62 5.44
CA LEU A 1023 28.15 13.58 4.87
C LEU A 1023 28.90 12.34 5.34
N ASN A 1024 29.40 11.58 4.37
CA ASN A 1024 30.23 10.41 4.62
C ASN A 1024 31.63 10.59 4.02
N THR A 1025 32.58 9.75 4.42
CA THR A 1025 33.93 9.72 3.88
C THR A 1025 34.34 8.31 3.47
N TRP A 1026 34.74 8.19 2.20
CA TRP A 1026 35.44 7.04 1.63
C TRP A 1026 36.91 7.37 1.39
N ARG A 1027 37.44 8.43 2.03
CA ARG A 1027 38.80 8.90 1.80
C ARG A 1027 39.86 7.81 1.93
N HIS A 1028 39.68 6.85 2.85
CA HIS A 1028 40.64 5.78 3.11
C HIS A 1028 40.32 4.48 2.37
N PHE A 1029 39.36 4.53 1.46
CA PHE A 1029 38.74 3.34 0.90
C PHE A 1029 39.42 2.90 -0.41
N GLY A 1030 40.32 1.90 -0.35
CA GLY A 1030 40.94 1.31 -1.55
C GLY A 1030 41.96 2.20 -2.29
N THR A 1031 42.41 3.25 -1.63
CA THR A 1031 43.09 4.46 -2.14
C THR A 1031 44.51 4.26 -2.63
N ARG A 1032 45.14 3.16 -2.21
CA ARG A 1032 46.54 2.82 -2.55
C ARG A 1032 46.68 1.38 -3.02
N THR A 1033 45.59 0.84 -3.58
CA THR A 1033 45.64 -0.47 -4.23
C THR A 1033 46.43 -0.37 -5.52
N HIS A 1034 47.33 -1.31 -5.74
CA HIS A 1034 47.99 -1.47 -7.02
C HIS A 1034 47.61 -2.84 -7.54
N TRP A 1035 47.15 -2.90 -8.78
CA TRP A 1035 46.59 -4.08 -9.38
C TRP A 1035 47.57 -4.65 -10.39
N ASP A 1036 47.74 -5.96 -10.38
CA ASP A 1036 48.48 -6.66 -11.42
C ASP A 1036 47.52 -7.56 -12.19
N LEU A 1037 46.90 -6.99 -13.22
CA LEU A 1037 46.01 -7.70 -14.12
C LEU A 1037 46.69 -7.83 -15.49
N PRO A 1038 46.53 -8.99 -16.17
CA PRO A 1038 47.00 -9.15 -17.55
C PRO A 1038 46.45 -8.05 -18.47
N GLY A 1039 47.36 -7.28 -19.07
CA GLY A 1039 47.04 -6.23 -20.04
C GLY A 1039 47.01 -4.79 -19.52
N LEU A 1040 47.25 -4.58 -18.23
CA LEU A 1040 47.46 -3.24 -17.70
C LEU A 1040 48.77 -2.63 -18.24
N ASP A 1041 48.76 -1.31 -18.45
CA ASP A 1041 49.94 -0.57 -18.88
C ASP A 1041 50.92 -0.39 -17.69
N LYS A 1042 51.84 -1.35 -17.54
CA LYS A 1042 52.81 -1.38 -16.44
C LYS A 1042 54.01 -0.49 -16.75
N GLN A 1043 54.22 0.55 -15.95
CA GLN A 1043 55.49 1.29 -15.90
C GLN A 1043 56.50 0.63 -14.93
N ASP A 1044 56.01 -0.03 -13.88
CA ASP A 1044 56.79 -0.78 -12.88
C ASP A 1044 56.18 -2.17 -12.67
N LEU A 1045 56.94 -3.23 -13.00
CA LEU A 1045 56.50 -4.62 -12.94
C LEU A 1045 56.33 -5.14 -11.50
N ALA A 1046 57.01 -4.56 -10.52
CA ALA A 1046 56.99 -5.06 -9.14
C ALA A 1046 55.86 -4.43 -8.30
N ARG A 1047 55.48 -3.18 -8.61
CA ARG A 1047 54.52 -2.42 -7.80
C ARG A 1047 53.06 -2.63 -8.23
N GLY A 1048 52.82 -2.95 -9.51
CA GLY A 1048 51.48 -3.00 -10.12
C GLY A 1048 50.96 -1.60 -10.49
N VAL A 1049 49.75 -1.53 -11.03
CA VAL A 1049 49.14 -0.29 -11.55
C VAL A 1049 48.10 0.25 -10.57
N ALA A 1050 48.27 1.51 -10.17
CA ALA A 1050 47.27 2.21 -9.36
C ALA A 1050 46.09 2.65 -10.25
N PRO A 1051 44.85 2.67 -9.71
CA PRO A 1051 43.72 3.24 -10.44
C PRO A 1051 43.91 4.74 -10.67
N ASP A 1052 43.60 5.23 -11.87
CA ASP A 1052 43.57 6.67 -12.16
C ASP A 1052 42.43 7.37 -11.39
N ALA A 1053 41.35 6.63 -11.09
CA ALA A 1053 40.23 7.08 -10.26
C ALA A 1053 39.48 5.90 -9.62
N VAL A 1054 38.88 6.16 -8.46
CA VAL A 1054 37.87 5.28 -7.85
C VAL A 1054 36.57 6.07 -7.73
N ARG A 1055 35.47 5.49 -8.22
CA ARG A 1055 34.17 6.17 -8.29
C ARG A 1055 33.06 5.35 -7.66
N ARG A 1056 32.10 6.05 -7.07
CA ARG A 1056 30.82 5.49 -6.65
C ARG A 1056 29.95 5.34 -7.90
N ALA A 1057 29.42 4.15 -8.13
CA ALA A 1057 28.41 3.93 -9.16
C ALA A 1057 27.01 3.79 -8.56
N GLN A 1058 26.01 4.21 -9.32
CA GLN A 1058 24.61 4.22 -8.87
C GLN A 1058 23.65 4.26 -10.06
N VAL A 1059 22.38 3.98 -9.82
CA VAL A 1059 21.33 4.03 -10.84
C VAL A 1059 20.91 5.49 -11.10
N GLY A 1060 20.89 6.32 -10.06
CA GLY A 1060 20.57 7.75 -10.11
C GLY A 1060 21.25 8.52 -8.98
N PHE A 1061 21.17 9.86 -9.02
CA PHE A 1061 21.63 10.70 -7.91
C PHE A 1061 20.57 10.76 -6.80
N GLY A 1062 21.01 10.53 -5.55
CA GLY A 1062 20.14 10.63 -4.37
C GLY A 1062 19.84 12.08 -3.96
N THR A 1063 18.80 12.26 -3.15
CA THR A 1063 18.44 13.55 -2.55
C THR A 1063 19.48 13.92 -1.50
N GLY A 1064 20.27 14.94 -1.78
CA GLY A 1064 20.88 15.74 -0.73
C GLY A 1064 21.95 15.11 0.19
N ALA A 1065 23.02 14.53 -0.36
CA ALA A 1065 24.12 13.96 0.42
C ALA A 1065 25.51 14.36 -0.09
N GLY A 1066 26.51 14.32 0.80
CA GLY A 1066 27.91 14.49 0.49
C GLY A 1066 28.72 13.21 0.69
N LEU A 1067 29.77 13.04 -0.10
CA LEU A 1067 30.73 11.95 0.02
C LEU A 1067 32.14 12.44 -0.31
N VAL A 1068 33.05 12.38 0.66
CA VAL A 1068 34.49 12.50 0.39
C VAL A 1068 34.94 11.25 -0.34
N LEU A 1069 35.34 11.38 -1.60
CA LEU A 1069 35.75 10.27 -2.44
C LEU A 1069 37.14 9.72 -2.03
N PRO A 1070 37.48 8.50 -2.46
CA PRO A 1070 38.81 7.91 -2.23
C PRO A 1070 39.96 8.83 -2.66
N GLU A 1071 40.93 9.04 -1.77
CA GLU A 1071 42.22 9.66 -2.05
C GLU A 1071 42.97 8.89 -3.16
N THR A 1072 43.08 9.47 -4.34
CA THR A 1072 43.93 8.96 -5.44
C THR A 1072 45.17 9.84 -5.65
N ASP A 1073 45.14 11.04 -5.09
CA ASP A 1073 46.16 12.08 -5.18
C ASP A 1073 46.23 12.78 -3.83
N THR A 1074 47.42 12.84 -3.23
CA THR A 1074 47.63 13.45 -1.91
C THR A 1074 47.53 14.97 -1.91
N THR A 1075 47.52 15.60 -3.08
CA THR A 1075 47.51 17.06 -3.22
C THR A 1075 46.10 17.67 -3.18
N LYS A 1076 45.05 16.84 -3.22
CA LYS A 1076 43.66 17.29 -3.31
C LYS A 1076 42.67 16.35 -2.64
N PHE A 1077 41.48 16.87 -2.36
CA PHE A 1077 40.31 16.12 -1.92
C PHE A 1077 39.19 16.27 -2.94
N GLU A 1078 38.53 15.16 -3.28
CA GLU A 1078 37.34 15.17 -4.13
C GLU A 1078 36.10 14.95 -3.25
N VAL A 1079 35.16 15.89 -3.28
CA VAL A 1079 33.89 15.81 -2.55
C VAL A 1079 32.75 15.71 -3.55
N LEU A 1080 32.09 14.56 -3.63
CA LEU A 1080 30.87 14.36 -4.39
C LEU A 1080 29.70 14.91 -3.58
N ILE A 1081 28.98 15.89 -4.12
CA ILE A 1081 27.77 16.46 -3.52
C ILE A 1081 26.60 16.17 -4.45
N THR A 1082 25.49 15.66 -3.91
CA THR A 1082 24.22 15.50 -4.62
C THR A 1082 23.18 16.45 -4.04
N LEU A 1083 22.49 17.19 -4.91
CA LEU A 1083 21.44 18.15 -4.58
C LEU A 1083 20.38 18.14 -5.68
N ASP A 1084 19.25 18.79 -5.44
CA ASP A 1084 18.40 19.25 -6.53
C ASP A 1084 19.17 20.21 -7.45
N VAL A 1085 18.69 20.36 -8.69
CA VAL A 1085 19.38 21.16 -9.71
C VAL A 1085 19.54 22.63 -9.29
N GLU A 1086 18.52 23.24 -8.68
CA GLU A 1086 18.53 24.66 -8.31
C GLU A 1086 19.54 24.93 -7.18
N ALA A 1087 19.48 24.17 -6.08
CA ALA A 1087 20.45 24.29 -5.00
C ALA A 1087 21.88 23.96 -5.47
N MET A 1088 22.06 23.05 -6.43
CA MET A 1088 23.37 22.80 -7.03
C MET A 1088 23.87 24.01 -7.84
N GLU A 1089 23.00 24.67 -8.58
CA GLU A 1089 23.33 25.89 -9.34
C GLU A 1089 23.70 27.04 -8.39
N ASP A 1090 22.92 27.26 -7.34
CA ASP A 1090 23.22 28.26 -6.30
C ASP A 1090 24.56 27.99 -5.62
N LEU A 1091 24.83 26.72 -5.27
CA LEU A 1091 26.13 26.32 -4.71
C LEU A 1091 27.28 26.62 -5.70
N CYS A 1092 27.10 26.30 -7.00
CA CYS A 1092 28.12 26.56 -8.02
C CYS A 1092 28.36 28.06 -8.26
N ASN A 1093 27.30 28.87 -8.17
CA ASN A 1093 27.34 30.32 -8.39
C ASN A 1093 27.80 31.11 -7.16
N SER A 1094 27.80 30.50 -5.98
CA SER A 1094 28.24 31.13 -4.73
C SER A 1094 29.73 31.49 -4.77
N THR A 1095 30.03 32.80 -4.71
CA THR A 1095 31.40 33.32 -4.61
C THR A 1095 32.09 32.86 -3.33
N SER A 1096 31.32 32.66 -2.25
CA SER A 1096 31.85 32.20 -0.97
C SER A 1096 32.15 30.70 -0.96
N TRP A 1097 31.51 29.90 -1.80
CA TRP A 1097 31.90 28.51 -2.03
C TRP A 1097 33.14 28.41 -2.93
N GLN A 1098 33.19 29.23 -3.98
CA GLN A 1098 34.27 29.24 -4.98
C GLN A 1098 35.67 29.54 -4.41
N ARG A 1099 35.78 30.10 -3.20
CA ARG A 1099 37.08 30.29 -2.52
C ARG A 1099 37.70 29.00 -2.00
N TRP A 1100 36.87 27.99 -1.71
CA TRP A 1100 37.30 26.72 -1.13
C TRP A 1100 37.60 25.66 -2.19
N VAL A 1101 36.91 25.75 -3.32
CA VAL A 1101 37.05 24.80 -4.43
C VAL A 1101 37.98 25.34 -5.51
N ALA A 1102 38.76 24.45 -6.12
CA ALA A 1102 39.58 24.80 -7.26
C ALA A 1102 38.70 25.31 -8.42
N LYS A 1103 39.09 26.44 -9.04
CA LYS A 1103 38.38 26.97 -10.20
C LYS A 1103 38.33 25.91 -11.32
N PRO A 1104 37.21 25.79 -12.05
CA PRO A 1104 37.16 24.93 -13.22
C PRO A 1104 38.15 25.47 -14.28
N GLY A 1105 39.30 24.82 -14.43
CA GLY A 1105 40.27 25.18 -15.46
C GLY A 1105 41.68 24.66 -15.20
N LEU A 1106 41.94 23.42 -15.68
CA LEU A 1106 43.19 22.96 -16.29
C LEU A 1106 43.03 21.55 -16.83
#